data_AF-C5KN78-F1
#
_entry.id   AF-C5KN78-F1
#
_cell.length_a   1.000
_cell.length_b   1.000
_cell.length_c   1.000
_cell.angle_alpha   90.00
_cell.angle_beta   90.00
_cell.angle_gamma   90.00
#
_symmetry.space_group_name_H-M   'P 1'
#
loop_
_entity.id
_entity.type
_entity.pdbx_description
1 polymer ?
#
loop_
_entity_poly.entity_id
_entity_poly.type
_entity_poly.pdbx_seq_one_letter_code
_entity_poly.pdbx_strand_id
1 'polypeptide(L)'
;MDSTSIISSFLEAAYEGDLNRMKVLMASNSGLSVNVQDYDKRTPLHLAAAGGHMDAIQYLLGEGAELKTDRFGMLPIHDAVVNHHTDIKEVLGQLDLKCDDAMCYLSPESENALKEQVKNTNISLTPEDLEIKMTQVFSIIMKEGVLVAGSLWQEIVYYFTELGLHPSYFKHFTSAEIARHIHCLIAAKKVAQATKSDYIHFEIEEAGSAFYLTTMEPEKIAITDAKVAEYINTAKDCGYTITFLKSEKAPMCGGKFPLGIFVVEKQQFESGVKFEDMMEKSDIHLVATPAFLEERSDEVQKLYQDLIDETMATRNTVVKVFDAPANLVQKSGAQVLQFAAFDVDRTGRAYISEINECFRSHNVEPKRFYVDSFANGIVTYTCFFDPTFQGEALERLAQTLRYVSHFKHNPRKSGLVWELVLNNKITPEHAIFLITAAKFIFSFFPKETEEYLALADYFKSDPSKKSELDTLFRDTMANAITYERIYDALTSNYELTLPMFDDFKKVATGLCKPFYNEELAAKVDDQVGSRFDAKILKTLLKLSAHLQMTNFFKAGTASAIAMRFDGEVLADRPRTLFSRIPYAVYLVVGRSFYGFHIRFTEIARGGIRLILSRNRQVYKKNCATLLEENYNLAFTQQLKNKDIPEGGSKGTILMDMDSQNLNTSGRDAFNSYVDALLDCILAKETGLYSNLSKPEMLFFGPDENTAGFMKLGALRAKARGYKYWKSLTTGKSAVLGGIPHDKYAMTTNSIHPYATELLNKLGVEESKLTKVMSGGPDGDLGSNEILISKDKTIAICDGTGVAYDPQGLNREELTRLAHLRVGVANFSRDKLSSDPKAFLVTIDDKDVTLPNGDHFKSGVEVRNHFPEMEYFSADLFIPCGGRPGTINIGNVDKTMFNPETKELKFKYVVEGANLFLTDDARRYLEDAGVQLFKDASTNKGGVTSSSMEVFAALCMDTADHDKFLCSRDETSAPPEFYEQYVQEILAAVRHNAKMEFNGIWKTNHEVKYPDGSRYIRKTDATILLSKKINDMQSYILGVLEEHDPENDWMVRAVLRRCVPRLLLVHCGLDKIVENTPEAYLNAMVATWIADEFVYSNGLQT
;
A
#
# COMPACT_ATOMS: atom_id res chain seq x y z
N MET A 1 15.91 -83.18 -36.71
CA MET A 1 15.29 -81.87 -36.49
C MET A 1 16.31 -80.82 -36.89
N ASP A 2 15.86 -79.79 -37.58
CA ASP A 2 16.70 -78.66 -37.98
C ASP A 2 17.35 -78.05 -36.72
N SER A 3 18.63 -77.69 -36.76
CA SER A 3 19.35 -77.20 -35.58
C SER A 3 18.67 -75.98 -34.94
N THR A 4 17.99 -75.18 -35.77
CA THR A 4 17.18 -74.02 -35.37
C THR A 4 15.92 -74.40 -34.55
N SER A 5 15.29 -75.55 -34.84
CA SER A 5 14.10 -76.01 -34.12
C SER A 5 14.42 -76.48 -32.70
N ILE A 6 15.59 -77.10 -32.52
CA ILE A 6 16.07 -77.56 -31.20
C ILE A 6 16.44 -76.37 -30.31
N ILE A 7 17.13 -75.36 -30.87
CA ILE A 7 17.47 -74.12 -30.15
C ILE A 7 16.20 -73.40 -29.69
N SER A 8 15.21 -73.27 -30.57
CA SER A 8 13.92 -72.64 -30.22
C SER A 8 13.21 -73.39 -29.09
N SER A 9 13.16 -74.73 -29.14
CA SER A 9 12.55 -75.54 -28.08
C SER A 9 13.31 -75.46 -26.76
N PHE A 10 14.63 -75.22 -26.78
CA PHE A 10 15.43 -75.10 -25.57
C PHE A 10 15.27 -73.72 -24.92
N LEU A 11 15.21 -72.66 -25.73
CA LEU A 11 14.89 -71.30 -25.29
C LEU A 11 13.47 -71.22 -24.71
N GLU A 12 12.48 -71.84 -25.37
CA GLU A 12 11.10 -71.94 -24.87
C GLU A 12 11.04 -72.69 -23.54
N ALA A 13 11.71 -73.84 -23.42
CA ALA A 13 11.78 -74.57 -22.16
C ALA A 13 12.43 -73.75 -21.02
N ALA A 14 13.43 -72.92 -21.34
CA ALA A 14 14.03 -72.00 -20.37
C ALA A 14 13.10 -70.87 -19.94
N TYR A 15 12.31 -70.32 -20.87
CA TYR A 15 11.28 -69.32 -20.59
C TYR A 15 10.13 -69.88 -19.75
N GLU A 16 9.73 -71.14 -19.97
CA GLU A 16 8.67 -71.83 -19.22
C GLU A 16 9.15 -72.42 -17.87
N GLY A 17 10.47 -72.46 -17.65
CA GLY A 17 11.08 -73.07 -16.47
C GLY A 17 11.03 -74.61 -16.47
N ASP A 18 10.78 -75.26 -17.60
CA ASP A 18 10.73 -76.73 -17.72
C ASP A 18 12.15 -77.33 -17.71
N LEU A 19 12.70 -77.44 -16.51
CA LEU A 19 14.03 -77.98 -16.25
C LEU A 19 14.21 -79.41 -16.80
N ASN A 20 13.15 -80.23 -16.79
CA ASN A 20 13.23 -81.59 -17.29
C ASN A 20 13.40 -81.61 -18.81
N ARG A 21 12.62 -80.78 -19.53
CA ARG A 21 12.75 -80.60 -20.97
C ARG A 21 14.11 -80.02 -21.34
N MET A 22 14.62 -79.05 -20.58
CA MET A 22 15.97 -78.51 -20.77
C MET A 22 17.05 -79.60 -20.64
N LYS A 23 17.02 -80.39 -19.56
CA LYS A 23 17.98 -81.50 -19.33
C LYS A 23 17.93 -82.56 -20.43
N VAL A 24 16.73 -82.95 -20.87
CA VAL A 24 16.56 -83.93 -21.96
C VAL A 24 17.12 -83.39 -23.27
N LEU A 25 16.87 -82.12 -23.59
CA LEU A 25 17.37 -81.47 -24.80
C LEU A 25 18.90 -81.36 -24.81
N MET A 26 19.52 -81.02 -23.68
CA MET A 26 20.98 -80.98 -23.53
C MET A 26 21.62 -82.37 -23.63
N ALA A 27 21.05 -83.39 -22.98
CA ALA A 27 21.58 -84.76 -23.00
C ALA A 27 21.45 -85.42 -24.38
N SER A 28 20.39 -85.09 -25.13
CA SER A 28 20.10 -85.71 -26.43
C SER A 28 20.80 -85.03 -27.62
N ASN A 29 21.41 -83.85 -27.41
CA ASN A 29 22.00 -83.04 -28.49
C ASN A 29 23.38 -82.52 -28.08
N SER A 30 24.43 -83.30 -28.37
CA SER A 30 25.82 -82.99 -28.00
C SER A 30 26.42 -81.71 -28.61
N GLY A 31 25.71 -81.04 -29.51
CA GLY A 31 26.10 -79.75 -30.10
C GLY A 31 25.30 -78.55 -29.60
N LEU A 32 24.36 -78.73 -28.67
CA LEU A 32 23.54 -77.66 -28.10
C LEU A 32 24.32 -76.97 -26.97
N SER A 33 24.52 -75.66 -27.07
CA SER A 33 25.19 -74.87 -26.03
C SER A 33 24.15 -74.26 -25.07
N VAL A 34 24.49 -74.17 -23.78
CA VAL A 34 23.70 -73.39 -22.80
C VAL A 34 23.71 -71.88 -23.09
N ASN A 35 24.62 -71.43 -23.96
CA ASN A 35 24.78 -70.03 -24.38
C ASN A 35 24.25 -69.75 -25.79
N VAL A 36 23.31 -70.58 -26.28
CA VAL A 36 22.58 -70.29 -27.53
C VAL A 36 21.84 -68.97 -27.41
N GLN A 37 21.64 -68.30 -28.54
CA GLN A 37 21.06 -66.96 -28.59
C GLN A 37 19.86 -66.94 -29.53
N ASP A 38 18.78 -66.28 -29.10
CA ASP A 38 17.64 -65.99 -29.96
C ASP A 38 17.93 -64.86 -30.96
N TYR A 39 16.93 -64.45 -31.74
CA TYR A 39 17.09 -63.38 -32.71
C TYR A 39 17.50 -62.04 -32.06
N ASP A 40 17.09 -61.80 -30.80
CA ASP A 40 17.46 -60.65 -29.99
C ASP A 40 18.71 -60.89 -29.14
N LYS A 41 19.50 -61.93 -29.45
CA LYS A 41 20.71 -62.33 -28.71
C LYS A 41 20.46 -62.75 -27.26
N ARG A 42 19.22 -62.98 -26.84
CA ARG A 42 18.89 -63.46 -25.49
C ARG A 42 19.25 -64.93 -25.36
N THR A 43 19.90 -65.26 -24.25
CA THR A 43 20.30 -66.63 -23.90
C THR A 43 19.19 -67.34 -23.10
N PRO A 44 19.23 -68.67 -22.96
CA PRO A 44 18.36 -69.39 -22.03
C PRO A 44 18.38 -68.79 -20.62
N LEU A 45 19.52 -68.24 -20.19
CA LEU A 45 19.66 -67.58 -18.89
C LEU A 45 18.82 -66.28 -18.82
N HIS A 46 18.73 -65.50 -19.90
CA HIS A 46 17.84 -64.33 -19.97
C HIS A 46 16.37 -64.73 -19.83
N LEU A 47 15.95 -65.77 -20.55
CA LEU A 47 14.57 -66.22 -20.57
C LEU A 47 14.15 -66.84 -19.23
N ALA A 48 15.02 -67.62 -18.61
CA ALA A 48 14.80 -68.18 -17.27
C ALA A 48 14.77 -67.08 -16.18
N ALA A 49 15.61 -66.05 -16.34
CA ALA A 49 15.60 -64.88 -15.46
C ALA A 49 14.35 -64.01 -15.63
N ALA A 50 13.88 -63.80 -16.87
CA ALA A 50 12.63 -63.10 -17.15
C ALA A 50 11.40 -63.84 -16.64
N GLY A 51 11.41 -65.18 -16.66
CA GLY A 51 10.32 -66.04 -16.18
C GLY A 51 10.35 -66.34 -14.67
N GLY A 52 11.40 -65.93 -13.96
CA GLY A 52 11.50 -66.14 -12.52
C GLY A 52 11.86 -67.56 -12.09
N HIS A 53 12.55 -68.33 -12.95
CA HIS A 53 12.76 -69.77 -12.76
C HIS A 53 14.12 -70.10 -12.12
N MET A 54 14.19 -70.01 -10.79
CA MET A 54 15.42 -70.26 -10.01
C MET A 54 16.08 -71.62 -10.32
N ASP A 55 15.30 -72.69 -10.40
CA ASP A 55 15.82 -74.04 -10.66
C ASP A 55 16.46 -74.16 -12.05
N ALA A 56 15.89 -73.48 -13.05
CA ALA A 56 16.45 -73.41 -14.40
C ALA A 56 17.73 -72.57 -14.43
N ILE A 57 17.78 -71.48 -13.66
CA ILE A 57 18.97 -70.62 -13.55
C ILE A 57 20.12 -71.36 -12.87
N GLN A 58 19.88 -72.02 -11.73
CA GLN A 58 20.90 -72.82 -11.05
C GLN A 58 21.46 -73.93 -11.95
N TYR A 59 20.59 -74.59 -12.72
CA TYR A 59 21.01 -75.58 -13.71
C TYR A 59 21.86 -74.97 -14.82
N LEU A 60 21.39 -73.88 -15.44
CA LEU A 60 22.12 -73.20 -16.52
C LEU A 60 23.50 -72.71 -16.05
N LEU A 61 23.59 -72.10 -14.87
CA LEU A 61 24.87 -71.68 -14.27
C LEU A 61 25.79 -72.87 -13.97
N GLY A 62 25.24 -73.98 -13.46
CA GLY A 62 25.98 -75.22 -13.21
C GLY A 62 26.54 -75.87 -14.48
N GLU A 63 25.86 -75.70 -15.62
CA GLU A 63 26.28 -76.18 -16.94
C GLU A 63 27.18 -75.17 -17.71
N GLY A 64 27.59 -74.07 -17.06
CA GLY A 64 28.53 -73.10 -17.63
C GLY A 64 27.89 -72.00 -18.49
N ALA A 65 26.66 -71.60 -18.19
CA ALA A 65 26.06 -70.42 -18.81
C ALA A 65 26.88 -69.16 -18.53
N GLU A 66 27.18 -68.40 -19.57
CA GLU A 66 27.90 -67.13 -19.52
C GLU A 66 26.90 -65.97 -19.44
N LEU A 67 27.28 -64.95 -18.67
CA LEU A 67 26.57 -63.67 -18.64
C LEU A 67 26.90 -62.90 -19.92
N LYS A 68 26.11 -63.14 -20.97
CA LYS A 68 26.17 -62.41 -22.25
C LYS A 68 25.13 -61.30 -22.28
N THR A 69 25.40 -60.25 -23.05
CA THR A 69 24.41 -59.23 -23.34
C THR A 69 23.50 -59.62 -24.50
N ASP A 70 22.23 -59.25 -24.40
CA ASP A 70 21.29 -59.31 -25.51
C ASP A 70 21.54 -58.19 -26.54
N ARG A 71 20.66 -58.06 -27.53
CA ARG A 71 20.73 -57.05 -28.59
C ARG A 71 20.58 -55.62 -28.05
N PHE A 72 19.92 -55.45 -26.91
CA PHE A 72 19.71 -54.17 -26.23
C PHE A 72 20.80 -53.85 -25.20
N GLY A 73 21.78 -54.74 -25.03
CA GLY A 73 22.85 -54.60 -24.05
C GLY A 73 22.47 -55.07 -22.65
N MET A 74 21.37 -55.81 -22.50
CA MET A 74 20.88 -56.31 -21.22
C MET A 74 21.51 -57.66 -20.88
N LEU A 75 21.86 -57.89 -19.61
CA LEU A 75 22.26 -59.18 -19.06
C LEU A 75 21.04 -59.91 -18.50
N PRO A 76 21.14 -61.24 -18.27
CA PRO A 76 20.06 -62.00 -17.63
C PRO A 76 19.58 -61.43 -16.30
N ILE A 77 20.49 -60.87 -15.50
CA ILE A 77 20.12 -60.22 -14.23
C ILE A 77 19.16 -59.03 -14.45
N HIS A 78 19.27 -58.32 -15.57
CA HIS A 78 18.40 -57.19 -15.85
C HIS A 78 16.98 -57.66 -16.18
N ASP A 79 16.82 -58.80 -16.86
CA ASP A 79 15.51 -59.41 -17.08
C ASP A 79 14.84 -59.84 -15.77
N ALA A 80 15.62 -60.36 -14.81
CA ALA A 80 15.11 -60.64 -13.46
C ALA A 80 14.68 -59.36 -12.74
N VAL A 81 15.44 -58.27 -12.84
CA VAL A 81 15.09 -56.98 -12.24
C VAL A 81 13.82 -56.38 -12.87
N VAL A 82 13.75 -56.36 -14.20
CA VAL A 82 12.59 -55.82 -14.95
C VAL A 82 11.30 -56.59 -14.64
N ASN A 83 11.40 -57.90 -14.36
CA ASN A 83 10.26 -58.75 -14.01
C ASN A 83 10.09 -58.97 -12.49
N HIS A 84 10.82 -58.23 -11.65
CA HIS A 84 10.69 -58.23 -10.18
C HIS A 84 11.02 -59.57 -9.48
N HIS A 85 11.99 -60.32 -10.00
CA HIS A 85 12.46 -61.59 -9.41
C HIS A 85 13.71 -61.37 -8.53
N THR A 86 13.49 -60.92 -7.28
CA THR A 86 14.54 -60.47 -6.35
C THR A 86 15.49 -61.58 -5.90
N ASP A 87 14.99 -62.79 -5.71
CA ASP A 87 15.78 -63.98 -5.37
C ASP A 87 16.80 -64.31 -6.48
N ILE A 88 16.37 -64.19 -7.73
CA ILE A 88 17.22 -64.40 -8.90
C ILE A 88 18.23 -63.26 -9.08
N LYS A 89 17.82 -62.01 -8.81
CA LYS A 89 18.71 -60.84 -8.76
C LYS A 89 19.89 -61.10 -7.82
N GLU A 90 19.63 -61.60 -6.61
CA GLU A 90 20.68 -61.90 -5.63
C GLU A 90 21.66 -62.97 -6.12
N VAL A 91 21.14 -64.06 -6.71
CA VAL A 91 21.98 -65.16 -7.21
C VAL A 91 22.84 -64.72 -8.40
N LEU A 92 22.26 -64.01 -9.37
CA LEU A 92 23.01 -63.54 -10.53
C LEU A 92 23.96 -62.39 -10.19
N GLY A 93 23.65 -61.59 -9.16
CA GLY A 93 24.50 -60.49 -8.70
C GLY A 93 25.77 -60.91 -7.97
N GLN A 94 25.85 -62.18 -7.52
CA GLN A 94 27.06 -62.76 -6.92
C GLN A 94 28.11 -63.22 -7.95
N LEU A 95 27.77 -63.20 -9.24
CA LEU A 95 28.68 -63.54 -10.34
C LEU A 95 29.56 -62.32 -10.69
N ASP A 96 30.76 -62.56 -11.21
CA ASP A 96 31.78 -61.53 -11.50
C ASP A 96 31.34 -60.62 -12.66
N LEU A 97 30.48 -59.64 -12.37
CA LEU A 97 29.96 -58.65 -13.30
C LEU A 97 31.06 -57.63 -13.62
N LYS A 98 31.40 -57.46 -14.89
CA LYS A 98 32.32 -56.41 -15.31
C LYS A 98 31.67 -55.03 -15.10
N CYS A 99 32.43 -54.10 -14.54
CA CYS A 99 31.97 -52.76 -14.13
C CYS A 99 31.30 -51.93 -15.26
N ASP A 100 31.63 -52.21 -16.52
CA ASP A 100 31.11 -51.49 -17.69
C ASP A 100 29.73 -52.01 -18.18
N ASP A 101 29.24 -53.15 -17.68
CA ASP A 101 28.03 -53.85 -18.15
C ASP A 101 26.80 -53.68 -17.21
N ALA A 102 26.88 -52.80 -16.20
CA ALA A 102 25.87 -52.61 -15.15
C ALA A 102 24.68 -51.74 -15.57
N MET A 103 23.69 -52.30 -16.27
CA MET A 103 22.40 -51.62 -16.50
C MET A 103 21.33 -52.13 -15.54
N CYS A 104 20.39 -51.31 -15.08
CA CYS A 104 19.32 -51.75 -14.15
C CYS A 104 19.80 -52.46 -12.86
N TYR A 105 21.11 -52.46 -12.57
CA TYR A 105 21.72 -52.95 -11.34
C TYR A 105 22.27 -51.74 -10.57
N LEU A 106 21.88 -51.62 -9.31
CA LEU A 106 22.45 -50.66 -8.37
C LEU A 106 23.64 -51.33 -7.68
N SER A 107 24.82 -50.71 -7.74
CA SER A 107 25.94 -51.19 -6.94
C SER A 107 25.60 -51.12 -5.45
N PRO A 108 26.22 -51.95 -4.59
CA PRO A 108 26.03 -51.86 -3.14
C PRO A 108 26.31 -50.46 -2.58
N GLU A 109 27.20 -49.71 -3.23
CA GLU A 109 27.53 -48.33 -2.90
C GLU A 109 26.37 -47.38 -3.21
N SER A 110 25.76 -47.48 -4.41
CA SER A 110 24.59 -46.69 -4.81
C SER A 110 23.35 -47.05 -3.98
N GLU A 111 23.18 -48.33 -3.63
CA GLU A 111 22.08 -48.78 -2.76
C GLU A 111 22.22 -48.22 -1.33
N ASN A 112 23.44 -48.22 -0.78
CA ASN A 112 23.72 -47.56 0.49
C ASN A 112 23.53 -46.04 0.42
N ALA A 113 23.85 -45.41 -0.71
CA ALA A 113 23.59 -43.99 -0.92
C ALA A 113 22.07 -43.67 -0.90
N LEU A 114 21.23 -44.48 -1.56
CA LEU A 114 19.76 -44.34 -1.47
C LEU A 114 19.27 -44.52 -0.03
N LYS A 115 19.80 -45.53 0.68
CA LYS A 115 19.46 -45.79 2.09
C LYS A 115 19.81 -44.59 2.98
N GLU A 116 21.01 -44.04 2.87
CA GLU A 116 21.44 -42.85 3.62
C GLU A 116 20.63 -41.59 3.23
N GLN A 117 20.27 -41.43 1.96
CA GLN A 117 19.50 -40.27 1.48
C GLN A 117 18.10 -40.18 2.10
N VAL A 118 17.47 -41.33 2.39
CA VAL A 118 16.13 -41.43 2.99
C VAL A 118 16.20 -41.59 4.52
N LYS A 119 17.36 -41.99 5.07
CA LYS A 119 17.62 -42.15 6.49
C LYS A 119 17.35 -40.86 7.25
N ASN A 120 16.63 -40.96 8.37
CA ASN A 120 16.24 -39.81 9.22
C ASN A 120 15.36 -38.75 8.53
N THR A 121 14.64 -39.11 7.45
CA THR A 121 13.61 -38.23 6.89
C THR A 121 12.22 -38.69 7.31
N ASN A 122 11.36 -37.78 7.82
CA ASN A 122 9.94 -38.06 8.07
C ASN A 122 9.10 -38.05 6.76
N ILE A 123 9.73 -38.38 5.64
CA ILE A 123 9.12 -38.41 4.32
C ILE A 123 8.68 -39.86 4.10
N SER A 124 7.42 -40.08 3.73
CA SER A 124 6.88 -41.40 3.38
C SER A 124 7.44 -41.91 2.05
N LEU A 125 8.76 -42.04 1.95
CA LEU A 125 9.45 -42.74 0.89
C LEU A 125 10.37 -43.78 1.52
N THR A 126 10.41 -44.96 0.92
CA THR A 126 11.39 -46.01 1.24
C THR A 126 12.49 -46.04 0.17
N PRO A 127 13.67 -46.63 0.47
CA PRO A 127 14.67 -46.92 -0.56
C PRO A 127 14.11 -47.79 -1.70
N GLU A 128 13.20 -48.71 -1.38
CA GLU A 128 12.51 -49.55 -2.37
C GLU A 128 11.63 -48.72 -3.32
N ASP A 129 10.92 -47.71 -2.82
CA ASP A 129 10.12 -46.80 -3.65
C ASP A 129 10.99 -46.03 -4.65
N LEU A 130 12.20 -45.61 -4.23
CA LEU A 130 13.16 -44.95 -5.12
C LEU A 130 13.67 -45.90 -6.20
N GLU A 131 14.03 -47.13 -5.85
CA GLU A 131 14.47 -48.15 -6.81
C GLU A 131 13.36 -48.45 -7.84
N ILE A 132 12.11 -48.59 -7.39
CA ILE A 132 10.94 -48.76 -8.27
C ILE A 132 10.81 -47.57 -9.23
N LYS A 133 10.93 -46.33 -8.73
CA LYS A 133 10.89 -45.12 -9.56
C LYS A 133 12.02 -45.10 -10.59
N MET A 134 13.24 -45.48 -10.22
CA MET A 134 14.38 -45.54 -11.15
C MET A 134 14.12 -46.51 -12.31
N THR A 135 13.62 -47.71 -12.01
CA THR A 135 13.29 -48.72 -13.04
C THR A 135 12.14 -48.27 -13.94
N GLN A 136 11.11 -47.63 -13.38
CA GLN A 136 10.01 -47.05 -14.16
C GLN A 136 10.51 -45.92 -15.08
N VAL A 137 11.33 -45.00 -14.56
CA VAL A 137 11.93 -43.90 -15.31
C VAL A 137 12.76 -44.43 -16.48
N PHE A 138 13.62 -45.42 -16.24
CA PHE A 138 14.41 -46.08 -17.28
C PHE A 138 13.50 -46.67 -18.36
N SER A 139 12.46 -47.41 -17.96
CA SER A 139 11.50 -48.02 -18.88
C SER A 139 10.75 -47.00 -19.74
N ILE A 140 10.43 -45.84 -19.19
CA ILE A 140 9.74 -44.75 -19.91
C ILE A 140 10.67 -44.15 -20.98
N ILE A 141 11.89 -43.77 -20.61
CA ILE A 141 12.84 -43.14 -21.55
C ILE A 141 13.31 -44.14 -22.62
N MET A 142 13.53 -45.40 -22.24
CA MET A 142 13.95 -46.44 -23.19
C MET A 142 12.93 -46.72 -24.30
N LYS A 143 11.62 -46.62 -24.00
CA LYS A 143 10.55 -46.79 -25.00
C LYS A 143 10.62 -45.77 -26.13
N GLU A 144 11.23 -44.61 -25.91
CA GLU A 144 11.40 -43.58 -26.94
C GLU A 144 12.49 -43.93 -27.96
N GLY A 145 13.41 -44.85 -27.63
CA GLY A 145 14.42 -45.41 -28.55
C GLY A 145 15.55 -44.46 -28.96
N VAL A 146 15.71 -43.32 -28.28
CA VAL A 146 16.66 -42.25 -28.67
C VAL A 146 18.05 -42.41 -28.05
N LEU A 147 18.16 -43.03 -26.87
CA LEU A 147 19.39 -43.07 -26.05
C LEU A 147 19.93 -44.49 -25.91
N VAL A 148 21.26 -44.61 -25.81
CA VAL A 148 21.93 -45.89 -25.50
C VAL A 148 21.66 -46.25 -24.04
N ALA A 149 21.15 -47.46 -23.81
CA ALA A 149 20.67 -47.90 -22.50
C ALA A 149 21.70 -47.73 -21.37
N GLY A 150 23.00 -47.94 -21.64
CA GLY A 150 24.04 -47.96 -20.60
C GLY A 150 24.35 -46.56 -20.09
N SER A 151 24.51 -45.63 -21.01
CA SER A 151 24.67 -44.22 -20.68
C SER A 151 23.42 -43.63 -20.02
N LEU A 152 22.23 -44.12 -20.39
CA LEU A 152 20.98 -43.70 -19.77
C LEU A 152 20.88 -44.17 -18.32
N TRP A 153 21.18 -45.45 -18.04
CA TRP A 153 21.13 -45.97 -16.67
C TRP A 153 22.13 -45.28 -15.75
N GLN A 154 23.36 -45.05 -16.23
CA GLN A 154 24.38 -44.28 -15.49
C GLN A 154 23.89 -42.87 -15.15
N GLU A 155 23.22 -42.20 -16.09
CA GLU A 155 22.65 -40.87 -15.84
C GLU A 155 21.49 -40.92 -14.83
N ILE A 156 20.64 -41.95 -14.86
CA ILE A 156 19.56 -42.15 -13.88
C ILE A 156 20.14 -42.42 -12.49
N VAL A 157 21.14 -43.29 -12.37
CA VAL A 157 21.84 -43.55 -11.10
C VAL A 157 22.45 -42.26 -10.57
N TYR A 158 23.21 -41.55 -11.41
CA TYR A 158 23.79 -40.26 -11.04
C TYR A 158 22.73 -39.26 -10.55
N TYR A 159 21.59 -39.15 -11.25
CA TYR A 159 20.50 -38.24 -10.90
C TYR A 159 19.86 -38.56 -9.55
N PHE A 160 19.65 -39.84 -9.24
CA PHE A 160 19.02 -40.28 -8.01
C PHE A 160 19.98 -40.28 -6.81
N THR A 161 21.23 -40.75 -6.99
CA THR A 161 22.15 -41.02 -5.87
C THR A 161 23.28 -40.02 -5.72
N GLU A 162 23.81 -39.46 -6.81
CA GLU A 162 25.08 -38.71 -6.75
C GLU A 162 24.92 -37.20 -6.85
N LEU A 163 23.91 -36.73 -7.60
CA LEU A 163 23.61 -35.31 -7.78
C LEU A 163 23.26 -34.63 -6.45
N GLY A 164 22.73 -35.40 -5.50
CA GLY A 164 22.38 -34.96 -4.16
C GLY A 164 21.09 -34.15 -4.13
N LEU A 165 20.04 -34.64 -4.77
CA LEU A 165 18.70 -34.04 -4.68
C LEU A 165 18.01 -34.44 -3.37
N HIS A 166 17.27 -33.51 -2.79
CA HIS A 166 16.54 -33.75 -1.54
C HIS A 166 15.37 -34.73 -1.77
N PRO A 167 15.07 -35.69 -0.85
CA PRO A 167 14.03 -36.70 -1.04
C PRO A 167 12.62 -36.16 -1.34
N SER A 168 12.32 -34.93 -0.91
CA SER A 168 11.03 -34.27 -1.23
C SER A 168 10.81 -34.11 -2.74
N TYR A 169 11.87 -33.99 -3.53
CA TYR A 169 11.78 -33.98 -4.99
C TYR A 169 11.13 -35.27 -5.51
N PHE A 170 11.65 -36.43 -5.08
CA PHE A 170 11.17 -37.73 -5.52
C PHE A 170 9.80 -38.09 -4.94
N LYS A 171 9.38 -37.46 -3.84
CA LYS A 171 8.00 -37.52 -3.34
C LYS A 171 7.03 -36.78 -4.26
N HIS A 172 7.40 -35.57 -4.65
CA HIS A 172 6.51 -34.65 -5.33
C HIS A 172 6.27 -35.03 -6.79
N PHE A 173 7.30 -35.55 -7.48
CA PHE A 173 7.20 -35.89 -8.91
C PHE A 173 6.94 -37.38 -9.16
N THR A 174 6.06 -37.66 -10.13
CA THR A 174 5.80 -38.99 -10.67
C THR A 174 6.99 -39.49 -11.50
N SER A 175 7.07 -40.81 -11.73
CA SER A 175 8.11 -41.42 -12.56
C SER A 175 8.11 -40.88 -14.00
N ALA A 176 6.95 -40.49 -14.54
CA ALA A 176 6.86 -39.90 -15.87
C ALA A 176 7.43 -38.47 -15.93
N GLU A 177 7.18 -37.65 -14.91
CA GLU A 177 7.74 -36.31 -14.81
C GLU A 177 9.26 -36.35 -14.58
N ILE A 178 9.73 -37.24 -13.70
CA ILE A 178 11.17 -37.44 -13.48
C ILE A 178 11.85 -37.89 -14.77
N ALA A 179 11.24 -38.80 -15.53
CA ALA A 179 11.75 -39.22 -16.84
C ALA A 179 11.89 -38.04 -17.81
N ARG A 180 10.88 -37.18 -17.87
CA ARG A 180 10.91 -35.94 -18.67
C ARG A 180 12.03 -35.00 -18.21
N HIS A 181 12.21 -34.80 -16.90
CA HIS A 181 13.27 -33.96 -16.35
C HIS A 181 14.67 -34.49 -16.70
N ILE A 182 14.90 -35.79 -16.60
CA ILE A 182 16.17 -36.42 -16.97
C ILE A 182 16.41 -36.30 -18.48
N HIS A 183 15.39 -36.50 -19.32
CA HIS A 183 15.52 -36.32 -20.75
C HIS A 183 15.92 -34.86 -21.10
N CYS A 184 15.24 -33.88 -20.52
CA CYS A 184 15.60 -32.46 -20.67
C CYS A 184 17.02 -32.16 -20.17
N LEU A 185 17.43 -32.74 -19.04
CA LEU A 185 18.78 -32.58 -18.50
C LEU A 185 19.84 -33.14 -19.45
N ILE A 186 19.63 -34.33 -20.02
CA ILE A 186 20.54 -34.93 -21.00
C ILE A 186 20.68 -34.03 -22.23
N ALA A 187 19.56 -33.52 -22.76
CA ALA A 187 19.57 -32.60 -23.89
C ALA A 187 20.36 -31.31 -23.55
N ALA A 188 20.11 -30.73 -22.38
CA ALA A 188 20.82 -29.53 -21.92
C ALA A 188 22.32 -29.77 -21.73
N LYS A 189 22.73 -30.93 -21.18
CA LYS A 189 24.15 -31.33 -21.08
C LYS A 189 24.81 -31.39 -22.45
N LYS A 190 24.14 -31.94 -23.47
CA LYS A 190 24.67 -32.01 -24.84
C LYS A 190 24.86 -30.64 -25.46
N VAL A 191 23.92 -29.72 -25.24
CA VAL A 191 24.04 -28.32 -25.68
C VAL A 191 25.19 -27.60 -24.97
N ALA A 192 25.31 -27.78 -23.65
CA ALA A 192 26.39 -27.22 -22.84
C ALA A 192 27.77 -27.70 -23.35
N GLN A 193 27.93 -29.00 -23.59
CA GLN A 193 29.12 -29.59 -24.20
C GLN A 193 29.43 -29.01 -25.59
N ALA A 194 28.43 -28.88 -26.46
CA ALA A 194 28.60 -28.34 -27.81
C ALA A 194 29.03 -26.86 -27.81
N THR A 195 28.53 -26.09 -26.85
CA THR A 195 28.80 -24.66 -26.68
C THR A 195 30.02 -24.36 -25.80
N LYS A 196 30.67 -25.39 -25.24
CA LYS A 196 31.74 -25.27 -24.24
C LYS A 196 31.35 -24.39 -23.05
N SER A 197 30.10 -24.53 -22.60
CA SER A 197 29.55 -23.85 -21.45
C SER A 197 29.23 -24.87 -20.35
N ASP A 198 29.26 -24.43 -19.09
CA ASP A 198 28.74 -25.20 -17.97
C ASP A 198 27.25 -24.89 -17.70
N TYR A 199 26.63 -24.01 -18.50
CA TYR A 199 25.26 -23.57 -18.31
C TYR A 199 24.24 -24.65 -18.70
N ILE A 200 23.45 -25.06 -17.72
CA ILE A 200 22.31 -25.98 -17.91
C ILE A 200 21.05 -25.22 -17.51
N HIS A 201 20.07 -25.19 -18.41
CA HIS A 201 18.77 -24.61 -18.14
C HIS A 201 17.67 -25.24 -18.99
N PHE A 202 16.51 -25.48 -18.37
CA PHE A 202 15.26 -25.73 -19.08
C PHE A 202 14.07 -25.37 -18.19
N GLU A 203 12.91 -25.17 -18.83
CA GLU A 203 11.68 -24.80 -18.17
C GLU A 203 10.48 -25.53 -18.79
N ILE A 204 9.49 -25.80 -17.95
CA ILE A 204 8.21 -26.42 -18.32
C ILE A 204 7.13 -25.58 -17.65
N GLU A 205 6.33 -24.86 -18.43
CA GLU A 205 5.23 -24.04 -17.93
C GLU A 205 3.90 -24.61 -18.40
N GLU A 206 2.99 -24.81 -17.45
CA GLU A 206 1.60 -25.17 -17.68
C GLU A 206 0.69 -24.07 -17.10
N ALA A 207 -0.63 -24.20 -17.20
CA ALA A 207 -1.53 -23.16 -16.69
C ALA A 207 -1.49 -23.04 -15.14
N GLY A 208 -1.35 -24.19 -14.46
CA GLY A 208 -1.41 -24.31 -13.01
C GLY A 208 -0.08 -24.58 -12.32
N SER A 209 0.97 -24.97 -13.05
CA SER A 209 2.28 -25.28 -12.49
C SER A 209 3.41 -24.87 -13.42
N ALA A 210 4.59 -24.61 -12.86
CA ALA A 210 5.81 -24.39 -13.62
C ALA A 210 7.01 -25.04 -12.95
N PHE A 211 7.92 -25.57 -13.76
CA PHE A 211 9.16 -26.19 -13.35
C PHE A 211 10.33 -25.48 -14.05
N TYR A 212 11.26 -24.95 -13.27
CA TYR A 212 12.49 -24.36 -13.78
C TYR A 212 13.69 -25.09 -13.19
N LEU A 213 14.64 -25.46 -14.03
CA LEU A 213 15.93 -25.99 -13.62
C LEU A 213 17.02 -25.13 -14.24
N THR A 214 17.99 -24.70 -13.44
CA THR A 214 19.09 -23.86 -13.88
C THR A 214 20.36 -24.14 -13.08
N THR A 215 21.54 -23.84 -13.62
CA THR A 215 22.77 -23.80 -12.81
C THR A 215 22.78 -22.59 -11.90
N MET A 216 23.24 -22.76 -10.66
CA MET A 216 23.35 -21.75 -9.61
C MET A 216 24.48 -20.72 -9.86
N GLU A 217 24.74 -20.39 -11.11
CA GLU A 217 25.64 -19.29 -11.49
C GLU A 217 24.89 -17.95 -11.24
N PRO A 218 25.49 -16.96 -10.55
CA PRO A 218 24.80 -15.75 -10.10
C PRO A 218 24.03 -14.97 -11.19
N GLU A 219 24.59 -14.87 -12.40
CA GLU A 219 23.92 -14.17 -13.51
C GLU A 219 22.76 -15.00 -14.10
N LYS A 220 22.85 -16.32 -14.04
CA LYS A 220 21.87 -17.25 -14.63
C LYS A 220 20.66 -17.47 -13.73
N ILE A 221 20.90 -17.56 -12.42
CA ILE A 221 19.81 -17.66 -11.45
C ILE A 221 18.94 -16.40 -11.45
N ALA A 222 19.54 -15.21 -11.57
CA ALA A 222 18.79 -13.95 -11.65
C ALA A 222 17.80 -13.90 -12.83
N ILE A 223 18.17 -14.51 -13.98
CA ILE A 223 17.27 -14.64 -15.13
C ILE A 223 16.11 -15.59 -14.80
N THR A 224 16.38 -16.68 -14.08
CA THR A 224 15.35 -17.67 -13.70
C THR A 224 14.40 -17.08 -12.65
N ASP A 225 14.91 -16.33 -11.67
CA ASP A 225 14.11 -15.62 -10.68
C ASP A 225 13.12 -14.65 -11.35
N ALA A 226 13.57 -13.92 -12.38
CA ALA A 226 12.72 -13.00 -13.14
C ALA A 226 11.57 -13.74 -13.87
N LYS A 227 11.84 -14.93 -14.43
CA LYS A 227 10.81 -15.76 -15.07
C LYS A 227 9.81 -16.34 -14.06
N VAL A 228 10.29 -16.83 -12.92
CA VAL A 228 9.43 -17.29 -11.82
C VAL A 228 8.48 -16.17 -11.38
N ALA A 229 9.01 -14.96 -11.20
CA ALA A 229 8.20 -13.79 -10.88
C ALA A 229 7.17 -13.46 -11.97
N GLU A 230 7.57 -13.49 -13.25
CA GLU A 230 6.66 -13.27 -14.39
C GLU A 230 5.50 -14.29 -14.41
N TYR A 231 5.81 -15.57 -14.19
CA TYR A 231 4.81 -16.63 -14.15
C TYR A 231 3.82 -16.44 -12.99
N ILE A 232 4.30 -16.06 -11.81
CA ILE A 232 3.45 -15.81 -10.63
C ILE A 232 2.57 -14.57 -10.83
N ASN A 233 3.03 -13.53 -11.53
CA ASN A 233 2.23 -12.33 -11.81
C ASN A 233 0.94 -12.63 -12.60
N THR A 234 0.83 -13.80 -13.24
CA THR A 234 -0.40 -14.26 -13.90
C THR A 234 -1.46 -14.81 -12.93
N ALA A 235 -1.12 -15.02 -11.66
CA ALA A 235 -1.94 -15.63 -10.61
C ALA A 235 -2.78 -14.62 -9.78
N LYS A 236 -3.33 -13.56 -10.39
CA LYS A 236 -3.92 -12.41 -9.66
C LYS A 236 -5.04 -12.75 -8.66
N ASP A 237 -5.73 -13.87 -8.87
CA ASP A 237 -6.87 -14.30 -8.05
C ASP A 237 -6.68 -15.66 -7.37
N CYS A 238 -5.47 -16.23 -7.39
CA CYS A 238 -5.16 -17.51 -6.75
C CYS A 238 -3.91 -17.42 -5.87
N GLY A 239 -3.81 -18.32 -4.90
CA GLY A 239 -2.61 -18.54 -4.12
C GLY A 239 -1.55 -19.23 -4.97
N TYR A 240 -0.32 -19.18 -4.50
CA TYR A 240 0.81 -19.87 -5.11
C TYR A 240 1.78 -20.37 -4.05
N THR A 241 2.40 -21.50 -4.35
CA THR A 241 3.53 -22.06 -3.60
C THR A 241 4.73 -22.18 -4.51
N ILE A 242 5.90 -21.80 -4.01
CA ILE A 242 7.20 -21.99 -4.67
C ILE A 242 8.03 -22.91 -3.80
N THR A 243 8.51 -24.00 -4.38
CA THR A 243 9.50 -24.88 -3.76
C THR A 243 10.81 -24.73 -4.50
N PHE A 244 11.85 -24.30 -3.79
CA PHE A 244 13.22 -24.28 -4.30
C PHE A 244 14.04 -25.41 -3.70
N LEU A 245 14.78 -26.14 -4.54
CA LEU A 245 15.68 -27.22 -4.16
C LEU A 245 17.04 -27.05 -4.83
N LYS A 246 18.11 -27.14 -4.06
CA LYS A 246 19.49 -27.08 -4.55
C LYS A 246 20.13 -28.47 -4.56
N SER A 247 20.82 -28.84 -5.64
CA SER A 247 21.64 -30.05 -5.68
C SER A 247 22.96 -29.88 -4.90
N GLU A 248 23.55 -30.97 -4.44
CA GLU A 248 24.84 -30.92 -3.76
C GLU A 248 26.01 -30.77 -4.72
N LYS A 249 25.91 -31.40 -5.90
CA LYS A 249 26.96 -31.41 -6.91
C LYS A 249 26.52 -30.73 -8.20
N ALA A 250 27.51 -30.30 -8.98
CA ALA A 250 27.32 -29.81 -10.33
C ALA A 250 26.87 -30.94 -11.26
N PRO A 251 25.98 -30.67 -12.23
CA PRO A 251 25.36 -31.69 -13.09
C PRO A 251 26.35 -32.33 -14.09
N MET A 252 27.49 -31.71 -14.32
CA MET A 252 28.58 -32.26 -15.15
C MET A 252 29.81 -32.50 -14.28
N CYS A 253 30.53 -33.58 -14.56
CA CYS A 253 31.81 -33.87 -13.91
C CYS A 253 32.81 -32.73 -14.16
N GLY A 254 33.35 -32.13 -13.09
CA GLY A 254 34.25 -30.96 -13.16
C GLY A 254 33.54 -29.61 -13.30
N GLY A 255 32.21 -29.58 -13.37
CA GLY A 255 31.42 -28.34 -13.37
C GLY A 255 31.52 -27.60 -12.03
N LYS A 256 31.42 -26.27 -12.08
CA LYS A 256 31.59 -25.40 -10.89
C LYS A 256 30.33 -25.19 -10.08
N PHE A 257 29.17 -25.13 -10.74
CA PHE A 257 27.92 -24.68 -10.11
C PHE A 257 26.91 -25.83 -9.97
N PRO A 258 26.28 -25.99 -8.78
CA PRO A 258 25.18 -26.94 -8.59
C PRO A 258 23.93 -26.51 -9.36
N LEU A 259 22.91 -27.37 -9.39
CA LEU A 259 21.59 -27.07 -9.95
C LEU A 259 20.68 -26.44 -8.89
N GLY A 260 19.88 -25.47 -9.32
CA GLY A 260 18.72 -24.94 -8.63
C GLY A 260 17.45 -25.37 -9.36
N ILE A 261 16.48 -25.87 -8.61
CA ILE A 261 15.19 -26.33 -9.10
C ILE A 261 14.10 -25.48 -8.45
N PHE A 262 13.26 -24.85 -9.24
CA PHE A 262 12.08 -24.11 -8.79
C PHE A 262 10.83 -24.82 -9.28
N VAL A 263 9.93 -25.12 -8.36
CA VAL A 263 8.60 -25.67 -8.64
C VAL A 263 7.58 -24.65 -8.17
N VAL A 264 6.75 -24.16 -9.08
CA VAL A 264 5.72 -23.17 -8.80
C VAL A 264 4.36 -23.81 -9.03
N GLU A 265 3.47 -23.73 -8.05
CA GLU A 265 2.11 -24.25 -8.14
C GLU A 265 1.10 -23.14 -7.85
N LYS A 266 0.06 -23.00 -8.68
CA LYS A 266 -1.04 -22.06 -8.48
C LYS A 266 -2.25 -22.80 -7.92
N GLN A 267 -2.80 -22.30 -6.82
CA GLN A 267 -3.86 -22.95 -6.05
C GLN A 267 -5.00 -21.98 -5.79
N GLN A 268 -6.24 -22.42 -5.98
CA GLN A 268 -7.41 -21.57 -5.75
C GLN A 268 -7.70 -21.43 -4.25
N PHE A 269 -8.02 -20.20 -3.82
CA PHE A 269 -8.61 -19.97 -2.50
C PHE A 269 -10.07 -20.45 -2.49
N GLU A 270 -10.68 -20.57 -1.31
CA GLU A 270 -12.10 -20.91 -1.20
C GLU A 270 -13.01 -19.95 -1.99
N SER A 271 -14.05 -20.51 -2.61
CA SER A 271 -14.95 -19.75 -3.48
C SER A 271 -15.73 -18.68 -2.74
N GLY A 272 -15.80 -17.45 -3.29
CA GLY A 272 -16.60 -16.35 -2.74
C GLY A 272 -15.84 -15.42 -1.78
N VAL A 273 -14.56 -15.68 -1.53
CA VAL A 273 -13.68 -14.84 -0.73
C VAL A 273 -13.23 -13.62 -1.53
N LYS A 274 -13.61 -12.41 -1.10
CA LYS A 274 -13.06 -11.16 -1.65
C LYS A 274 -11.78 -10.78 -0.93
N PHE A 275 -10.77 -10.33 -1.69
CA PHE A 275 -9.49 -9.93 -1.13
C PHE A 275 -9.63 -8.87 -0.04
N GLU A 276 -10.45 -7.84 -0.30
CA GLU A 276 -10.64 -6.72 0.61
C GLU A 276 -11.21 -7.13 1.97
N ASP A 277 -11.98 -8.22 2.01
CA ASP A 277 -12.57 -8.76 3.24
C ASP A 277 -11.55 -9.57 4.05
N MET A 278 -10.53 -10.13 3.38
CA MET A 278 -9.47 -10.94 4.00
C MET A 278 -8.28 -10.13 4.49
N MET A 279 -8.07 -8.91 3.99
CA MET A 279 -6.91 -8.06 4.34
C MET A 279 -6.73 -7.80 5.84
N GLU A 280 -7.79 -7.93 6.64
CA GLU A 280 -7.77 -7.75 8.10
C GLU A 280 -7.90 -9.08 8.87
N LYS A 281 -7.83 -10.23 8.18
CA LYS A 281 -7.90 -11.57 8.76
C LYS A 281 -6.51 -12.18 8.87
N SER A 282 -6.26 -12.87 9.97
CA SER A 282 -5.00 -13.56 10.24
C SER A 282 -5.15 -15.06 10.49
N ASP A 283 -6.37 -15.56 10.66
CA ASP A 283 -6.65 -16.99 10.86
C ASP A 283 -6.26 -17.79 9.60
N ILE A 284 -5.28 -18.69 9.75
CA ILE A 284 -4.70 -19.50 8.69
C ILE A 284 -5.74 -20.40 8.03
N HIS A 285 -6.77 -20.84 8.76
CA HIS A 285 -7.85 -21.65 8.20
C HIS A 285 -8.78 -20.85 7.27
N LEU A 286 -8.75 -19.52 7.35
CA LEU A 286 -9.49 -18.63 6.45
C LEU A 286 -8.63 -18.11 5.30
N VAL A 287 -7.33 -17.90 5.53
CA VAL A 287 -6.45 -17.24 4.56
C VAL A 287 -5.58 -18.20 3.73
N ALA A 288 -5.37 -19.44 4.17
CA ALA A 288 -4.61 -20.44 3.42
C ALA A 288 -5.47 -21.14 2.37
N THR A 289 -4.82 -21.81 1.42
CA THR A 289 -5.49 -22.72 0.48
C THR A 289 -5.79 -24.07 1.17
N PRO A 290 -6.81 -24.82 0.72
CA PRO A 290 -7.09 -26.16 1.26
C PRO A 290 -5.87 -27.10 1.14
N ALA A 291 -5.18 -27.07 0.00
CA ALA A 291 -3.98 -27.88 -0.23
C ALA A 291 -2.84 -27.55 0.77
N PHE A 292 -2.63 -26.27 1.09
CA PHE A 292 -1.63 -25.87 2.09
C PHE A 292 -1.92 -26.51 3.47
N LEU A 293 -3.19 -26.55 3.87
CA LEU A 293 -3.63 -27.12 5.16
C LEU A 293 -3.51 -28.66 5.15
N GLU A 294 -3.86 -29.32 4.05
CA GLU A 294 -3.78 -30.78 3.93
C GLU A 294 -2.34 -31.31 3.92
N GLU A 295 -1.40 -30.56 3.32
CA GLU A 295 -0.01 -30.98 3.15
C GLU A 295 0.86 -30.83 4.41
N ARG A 296 0.46 -29.98 5.35
CA ARG A 296 1.27 -29.58 6.52
C ARG A 296 0.60 -30.01 7.81
N SER A 297 1.37 -30.61 8.72
CA SER A 297 0.87 -30.98 10.05
C SER A 297 0.46 -29.75 10.89
N ASP A 298 -0.46 -29.92 11.84
CA ASP A 298 -0.94 -28.88 12.75
C ASP A 298 0.20 -28.09 13.45
N GLU A 299 1.29 -28.76 13.83
CA GLU A 299 2.46 -28.11 14.44
C GLU A 299 3.13 -27.09 13.50
N VAL A 300 3.20 -27.41 12.21
CA VAL A 300 3.77 -26.52 11.18
C VAL A 300 2.78 -25.40 10.85
N GLN A 301 1.49 -25.72 10.76
CA GLN A 301 0.46 -24.70 10.56
C GLN A 301 0.49 -23.64 11.68
N LYS A 302 0.72 -24.06 12.93
CA LYS A 302 0.88 -23.15 14.07
C LYS A 302 2.06 -22.19 13.92
N LEU A 303 3.20 -22.64 13.42
CA LEU A 303 4.35 -21.76 13.16
C LEU A 303 4.02 -20.66 12.15
N TYR A 304 3.28 -21.01 11.09
CA TYR A 304 2.81 -20.04 10.09
C TYR A 304 1.75 -19.09 10.67
N GLN A 305 0.82 -19.59 11.48
CA GLN A 305 -0.18 -18.77 12.19
C GLN A 305 0.50 -17.71 13.05
N ASP A 306 1.46 -18.11 13.89
CA ASP A 306 2.20 -17.19 14.78
C ASP A 306 2.98 -16.13 13.97
N LEU A 307 3.51 -16.49 12.79
CA LEU A 307 4.20 -15.57 11.90
C LEU A 307 3.22 -14.58 11.24
N ILE A 308 2.08 -15.07 10.74
CA ILE A 308 1.01 -14.26 10.12
C ILE A 308 0.42 -13.27 11.13
N ASP A 309 0.14 -13.72 12.36
CA ASP A 309 -0.40 -12.85 13.41
C ASP A 309 0.55 -11.71 13.75
N GLU A 310 1.85 -12.01 13.89
CA GLU A 310 2.86 -11.00 14.18
C GLU A 310 3.05 -10.02 13.00
N THR A 311 3.03 -10.51 11.76
CA THR A 311 3.06 -9.67 10.56
C THR A 311 1.82 -8.80 10.46
N MET A 312 0.63 -9.31 10.80
CA MET A 312 -0.61 -8.53 10.85
C MET A 312 -0.62 -7.47 11.94
N ALA A 313 -0.06 -7.79 13.11
CA ALA A 313 0.04 -6.87 14.24
C ALA A 313 1.04 -5.74 13.97
N THR A 314 2.20 -6.05 13.38
CA THR A 314 3.26 -5.07 13.09
C THR A 314 3.05 -4.33 11.77
N ARG A 315 2.30 -4.91 10.83
CA ARG A 315 2.17 -4.44 9.44
C ARG A 315 3.52 -4.23 8.74
N ASN A 316 4.53 -5.00 9.14
CA ASN A 316 5.87 -4.95 8.57
C ASN A 316 6.43 -6.37 8.40
N THR A 317 7.61 -6.48 7.78
CA THR A 317 8.29 -7.74 7.59
C THR A 317 8.75 -8.30 8.94
N VAL A 318 8.37 -9.54 9.22
CA VAL A 318 8.78 -10.28 10.41
C VAL A 318 9.77 -11.36 9.99
N VAL A 319 10.87 -11.51 10.73
CA VAL A 319 11.90 -12.53 10.48
C VAL A 319 12.22 -13.26 11.78
N LYS A 320 12.15 -14.60 11.75
CA LYS A 320 12.42 -15.51 12.86
C LYS A 320 13.52 -16.49 12.46
N VAL A 321 14.46 -16.71 13.37
CA VAL A 321 15.51 -17.74 13.25
C VAL A 321 15.35 -18.70 14.42
N PHE A 322 15.27 -20.00 14.14
CA PHE A 322 15.11 -21.03 15.17
C PHE A 322 15.69 -22.38 14.71
N ASP A 323 15.93 -23.27 15.66
CA ASP A 323 16.41 -24.62 15.36
C ASP A 323 15.33 -25.42 14.64
N ALA A 324 15.71 -26.08 13.55
CA ALA A 324 14.78 -26.87 12.77
C ALA A 324 14.17 -28.00 13.61
N PRO A 325 12.83 -28.12 13.65
CA PRO A 325 12.17 -29.28 14.23
C PRO A 325 12.75 -30.58 13.66
N ALA A 326 13.00 -31.58 14.51
CA ALA A 326 13.68 -32.82 14.12
C ALA A 326 12.98 -33.60 12.99
N ASN A 327 11.69 -33.36 12.78
CA ASN A 327 10.87 -33.91 11.70
C ASN A 327 11.06 -33.21 10.33
N LEU A 328 11.74 -32.05 10.26
CA LEU A 328 11.84 -31.23 9.04
C LEU A 328 13.22 -31.23 8.38
N VAL A 329 14.25 -31.77 9.04
CA VAL A 329 15.66 -31.74 8.58
C VAL A 329 16.35 -33.09 8.70
N GLN A 330 17.25 -33.39 7.75
CA GLN A 330 18.00 -34.65 7.71
C GLN A 330 19.15 -34.71 8.73
N LYS A 331 19.65 -33.55 9.18
CA LYS A 331 20.79 -33.42 10.09
C LYS A 331 20.39 -32.65 11.35
N SER A 332 20.76 -33.18 12.52
CA SER A 332 20.62 -32.50 13.81
C SER A 332 21.43 -31.20 13.83
N GLY A 333 20.83 -30.10 14.30
CA GLY A 333 21.47 -28.78 14.40
C GLY A 333 21.28 -27.86 13.19
N ALA A 334 20.40 -28.21 12.24
CA ALA A 334 20.05 -27.33 11.13
C ALA A 334 19.21 -26.13 11.62
N GLN A 335 19.39 -24.96 11.00
CA GLN A 335 18.65 -23.76 11.34
C GLN A 335 17.59 -23.44 10.28
N VAL A 336 16.45 -22.91 10.74
CA VAL A 336 15.37 -22.40 9.89
C VAL A 336 15.32 -20.89 10.04
N LEU A 337 15.24 -20.19 8.91
CA LEU A 337 14.88 -18.78 8.86
C LEU A 337 13.49 -18.68 8.22
N GLN A 338 12.51 -18.21 8.98
CA GLN A 338 11.19 -17.87 8.47
C GLN A 338 11.03 -16.36 8.36
N PHE A 339 10.40 -15.90 7.28
CA PHE A 339 9.98 -14.52 7.21
C PHE A 339 8.68 -14.33 6.45
N ALA A 340 8.00 -13.22 6.73
CA ALA A 340 6.72 -12.89 6.11
C ALA A 340 6.68 -11.41 5.74
N ALA A 341 6.16 -11.10 4.56
CA ALA A 341 5.99 -9.76 4.03
C ALA A 341 4.63 -9.61 3.33
N PHE A 342 4.16 -8.38 3.14
CA PHE A 342 2.88 -8.11 2.46
C PHE A 342 3.08 -7.89 0.94
N ASP A 343 2.33 -8.59 0.09
CA ASP A 343 2.07 -8.24 -1.32
C ASP A 343 0.64 -7.69 -1.45
N VAL A 344 0.45 -6.44 -1.00
CA VAL A 344 -0.88 -5.82 -0.84
C VAL A 344 -1.63 -5.67 -2.16
N ASP A 345 -0.93 -5.50 -3.26
CA ASP A 345 -1.55 -5.35 -4.58
C ASP A 345 -1.66 -6.68 -5.33
N ARG A 346 -1.35 -7.81 -4.68
CA ARG A 346 -1.30 -9.17 -5.28
C ARG A 346 -0.59 -9.16 -6.62
N THR A 347 0.54 -8.47 -6.66
CA THR A 347 1.29 -8.31 -7.89
C THR A 347 1.93 -9.61 -8.33
N GLY A 348 2.04 -10.61 -7.43
CA GLY A 348 2.82 -11.81 -7.62
C GLY A 348 4.27 -11.63 -7.15
N ARG A 349 4.54 -10.54 -6.42
CA ARG A 349 5.87 -10.17 -5.93
C ARG A 349 6.18 -10.94 -4.66
N ALA A 350 6.54 -12.21 -4.83
CA ALA A 350 7.41 -12.88 -3.91
C ALA A 350 8.82 -12.31 -4.14
N TYR A 351 9.30 -11.34 -3.35
CA TYR A 351 10.66 -10.73 -3.24
C TYR A 351 11.95 -11.59 -3.53
N ILE A 352 11.90 -12.61 -4.37
CA ILE A 352 12.88 -13.69 -4.60
C ILE A 352 14.22 -13.10 -5.03
N SER A 353 14.22 -12.17 -5.98
CA SER A 353 15.45 -11.55 -6.47
C SER A 353 16.16 -10.77 -5.35
N GLU A 354 15.42 -9.98 -4.57
CA GLU A 354 15.95 -9.21 -3.45
C GLU A 354 16.49 -10.11 -2.33
N ILE A 355 15.81 -11.21 -2.04
CA ILE A 355 16.24 -12.18 -1.03
C ILE A 355 17.49 -12.93 -1.50
N ASN A 356 17.53 -13.37 -2.77
CA ASN A 356 18.70 -14.04 -3.35
C ASN A 356 19.92 -13.11 -3.41
N GLU A 357 19.72 -11.80 -3.54
CA GLU A 357 20.77 -10.80 -3.37
C GLU A 357 21.26 -10.72 -1.92
N CYS A 358 20.35 -10.71 -0.94
CA CYS A 358 20.70 -10.74 0.49
C CYS A 358 21.48 -12.01 0.88
N PHE A 359 21.09 -13.17 0.37
CA PHE A 359 21.80 -14.43 0.54
C PHE A 359 23.26 -14.33 0.05
N ARG A 360 23.44 -13.85 -1.19
CA ARG A 360 24.78 -13.66 -1.79
C ARG A 360 25.64 -12.67 -1.00
N SER A 361 25.09 -11.53 -0.59
CA SER A 361 25.86 -10.50 0.12
C SER A 361 26.35 -10.94 1.50
N HIS A 362 25.62 -11.86 2.15
CA HIS A 362 25.99 -12.42 3.45
C HIS A 362 26.78 -13.73 3.30
N ASN A 363 27.02 -14.19 2.07
CA ASN A 363 27.64 -15.48 1.75
C ASN A 363 26.91 -16.67 2.44
N VAL A 364 25.58 -16.61 2.44
CA VAL A 364 24.68 -17.62 3.00
C VAL A 364 23.79 -18.15 1.88
N GLU A 365 23.64 -19.46 1.73
CA GLU A 365 22.78 -20.04 0.69
C GLU A 365 21.90 -21.15 1.27
N PRO A 366 20.56 -21.07 1.12
CA PRO A 366 19.68 -22.14 1.58
C PRO A 366 19.81 -23.38 0.68
N LYS A 367 19.70 -24.57 1.28
CA LYS A 367 19.59 -25.83 0.52
C LYS A 367 18.20 -26.00 -0.09
N ARG A 368 17.20 -25.45 0.61
CA ARG A 368 15.79 -25.49 0.25
C ARG A 368 15.09 -24.28 0.83
N PHE A 369 14.11 -23.74 0.12
CA PHE A 369 13.13 -22.84 0.71
C PHE A 369 11.74 -23.06 0.12
N TYR A 370 10.74 -22.68 0.90
CA TYR A 370 9.34 -22.63 0.48
C TYR A 370 8.86 -21.18 0.49
N VAL A 371 8.06 -20.80 -0.49
CA VAL A 371 7.34 -19.52 -0.52
C VAL A 371 5.86 -19.82 -0.64
N ASP A 372 5.05 -19.32 0.29
CA ASP A 372 3.60 -19.56 0.31
C ASP A 372 2.86 -18.22 0.39
N SER A 373 1.88 -18.01 -0.48
CA SER A 373 1.01 -16.81 -0.47
C SER A 373 -0.38 -17.09 0.12
N PHE A 374 -0.92 -16.07 0.79
CA PHE A 374 -2.18 -16.16 1.55
C PHE A 374 -3.21 -15.14 1.05
N ALA A 375 -4.48 -15.44 1.28
CA ALA A 375 -5.61 -14.64 0.80
C ALA A 375 -5.62 -13.22 1.38
N ASN A 376 -5.02 -12.98 2.55
CA ASN A 376 -4.89 -11.64 3.14
C ASN A 376 -3.74 -10.80 2.54
N GLY A 377 -3.00 -11.35 1.57
CA GLY A 377 -1.91 -10.68 0.88
C GLY A 377 -0.55 -10.82 1.58
N ILE A 378 -0.44 -11.70 2.59
CA ILE A 378 0.85 -12.07 3.16
C ILE A 378 1.52 -13.13 2.28
N VAL A 379 2.83 -13.00 2.10
CA VAL A 379 3.70 -14.00 1.49
C VAL A 379 4.74 -14.40 2.53
N THR A 380 4.83 -15.69 2.80
CA THR A 380 5.77 -16.26 3.77
C THR A 380 6.87 -17.02 3.06
N TYR A 381 8.01 -17.12 3.71
CA TYR A 381 9.19 -17.82 3.26
C TYR A 381 9.74 -18.65 4.40
N THR A 382 10.10 -19.90 4.11
CA THR A 382 10.73 -20.80 5.06
C THR A 382 12.00 -21.36 4.44
N CYS A 383 13.17 -20.91 4.92
CA CYS A 383 14.49 -21.23 4.38
C CYS A 383 15.25 -22.18 5.32
N PHE A 384 15.88 -23.22 4.77
CA PHE A 384 16.60 -24.25 5.53
C PHE A 384 18.11 -24.19 5.27
N PHE A 385 18.90 -24.15 6.34
CA PHE A 385 20.37 -24.06 6.32
C PHE A 385 21.03 -25.26 7.03
N ASP A 386 22.21 -25.68 6.52
CA ASP A 386 22.98 -26.81 7.06
C ASP A 386 23.64 -26.42 8.41
N PRO A 387 23.85 -27.37 9.36
CA PRO A 387 24.40 -27.09 10.71
C PRO A 387 25.80 -26.47 10.73
N THR A 388 26.50 -26.47 9.59
CA THR A 388 27.86 -25.92 9.47
C THR A 388 27.91 -24.40 9.39
N PHE A 389 26.76 -23.72 9.28
CA PHE A 389 26.69 -22.26 9.25
C PHE A 389 26.87 -21.64 10.64
N GLN A 390 27.68 -20.59 10.74
CA GLN A 390 27.85 -19.81 11.97
C GLN A 390 26.61 -18.95 12.23
N GLY A 391 25.97 -19.08 13.39
CA GLY A 391 24.73 -18.37 13.74
C GLY A 391 24.78 -16.85 13.56
N GLU A 392 25.95 -16.22 13.70
CA GLU A 392 26.13 -14.77 13.50
C GLU A 392 25.87 -14.31 12.05
N ALA A 393 26.15 -15.14 11.04
CA ALA A 393 25.86 -14.81 9.64
C ALA A 393 24.35 -14.84 9.38
N LEU A 394 23.63 -15.79 9.98
CA LEU A 394 22.19 -15.94 9.84
C LEU A 394 21.43 -14.82 10.58
N GLU A 395 21.92 -14.40 11.75
CA GLU A 395 21.40 -13.23 12.47
C GLU A 395 21.58 -11.92 11.66
N ARG A 396 22.75 -11.70 11.05
CA ARG A 396 22.97 -10.55 10.16
C ARG A 396 22.06 -10.56 8.94
N LEU A 397 21.88 -11.74 8.32
CA LEU A 397 20.94 -11.92 7.22
C LEU A 397 19.51 -11.63 7.67
N ALA A 398 19.10 -12.14 8.83
CA ALA A 398 17.78 -11.89 9.39
C ALA A 398 17.53 -10.40 9.64
N GLN A 399 18.55 -9.68 10.14
CA GLN A 399 18.48 -8.23 10.31
C GLN A 399 18.29 -7.51 8.97
N THR A 400 19.01 -7.90 7.92
CA THR A 400 18.85 -7.31 6.58
C THR A 400 17.48 -7.62 5.99
N LEU A 401 16.98 -8.86 6.14
CA LEU A 401 15.70 -9.29 5.60
C LEU A 401 14.49 -8.60 6.23
N ARG A 402 14.58 -8.13 7.49
CA ARG A 402 13.52 -7.31 8.12
C ARG A 402 13.22 -6.03 7.34
N TYR A 403 14.15 -5.60 6.49
CA TYR A 403 14.01 -4.42 5.68
C TYR A 403 13.80 -4.74 4.19
N VAL A 404 13.66 -6.03 3.83
CA VAL A 404 13.50 -6.48 2.43
C VAL A 404 12.32 -5.81 1.72
N SER A 405 11.23 -5.57 2.44
CA SER A 405 10.06 -4.86 1.92
C SER A 405 10.34 -3.40 1.52
N HIS A 406 11.41 -2.80 2.02
CA HIS A 406 11.88 -1.48 1.61
C HIS A 406 12.78 -1.52 0.36
N PHE A 407 13.17 -2.70 -0.13
CA PHE A 407 13.98 -2.86 -1.35
C PHE A 407 13.21 -2.52 -2.64
N LYS A 408 11.91 -2.19 -2.55
CA LYS A 408 10.98 -1.97 -3.67
C LYS A 408 11.67 -1.58 -4.99
N HIS A 409 11.49 -2.44 -6.00
CA HIS A 409 11.64 -2.17 -7.44
C HIS A 409 12.13 -0.78 -7.76
N ASN A 410 13.44 -0.60 -7.71
CA ASN A 410 14.20 0.39 -8.46
C ASN A 410 13.36 1.52 -9.11
N PRO A 411 12.76 2.47 -8.35
CA PRO A 411 12.39 3.73 -8.92
C PRO A 411 13.64 4.59 -8.73
N ARG A 412 14.73 4.23 -9.43
CA ARG A 412 16.03 4.91 -9.38
C ARG A 412 16.90 4.54 -8.16
N LYS A 413 17.93 5.35 -7.96
CA LYS A 413 19.13 5.22 -7.11
C LYS A 413 18.94 4.91 -5.62
N SER A 414 17.77 4.56 -5.10
CA SER A 414 17.64 4.00 -3.75
C SER A 414 18.42 2.68 -3.60
N GLY A 415 18.55 1.92 -4.70
CA GLY A 415 19.44 0.76 -4.79
C GLY A 415 20.90 1.08 -4.42
N LEU A 416 21.38 2.31 -4.68
CA LEU A 416 22.75 2.71 -4.29
C LEU A 416 22.93 2.73 -2.77
N VAL A 417 21.90 3.09 -2.01
CA VAL A 417 21.96 3.05 -0.55
C VAL A 417 22.05 1.60 -0.07
N TRP A 418 21.33 0.70 -0.74
CA TRP A 418 21.34 -0.73 -0.41
C TRP A 418 22.63 -1.41 -0.85
N GLU A 419 23.24 -1.01 -1.95
CA GLU A 419 24.60 -1.45 -2.32
C GLU A 419 25.59 -1.18 -1.18
N LEU A 420 25.45 -0.06 -0.44
CA LEU A 420 26.27 0.20 0.74
C LEU A 420 25.99 -0.80 1.89
N VAL A 421 24.73 -1.22 2.09
CA VAL A 421 24.35 -2.24 3.08
C VAL A 421 24.94 -3.60 2.69
N LEU A 422 24.73 -4.03 1.45
CA LEU A 422 25.23 -5.31 0.93
C LEU A 422 26.76 -5.40 0.97
N ASN A 423 27.45 -4.27 0.83
CA ASN A 423 28.91 -4.16 0.96
C ASN A 423 29.40 -3.90 2.41
N ASN A 424 28.52 -4.03 3.42
CA ASN A 424 28.83 -3.80 4.84
C ASN A 424 29.43 -2.41 5.16
N LYS A 425 29.09 -1.38 4.37
CA LYS A 425 29.53 0.01 4.59
C LYS A 425 28.66 0.76 5.58
N ILE A 426 27.37 0.44 5.60
CA ILE A 426 26.38 1.00 6.53
C ILE A 426 25.45 -0.10 7.05
N THR A 427 24.81 0.12 8.20
CA THR A 427 23.81 -0.80 8.72
C THR A 427 22.46 -0.61 8.02
N PRO A 428 21.57 -1.63 8.01
CA PRO A 428 20.22 -1.46 7.48
C PRO A 428 19.43 -0.31 8.13
N GLU A 429 19.59 -0.10 9.44
CA GLU A 429 18.98 1.03 10.16
C GLU A 429 19.44 2.38 9.60
N HIS A 430 20.76 2.57 9.45
CA HIS A 430 21.31 3.80 8.88
C HIS A 430 20.77 4.02 7.46
N ALA A 431 20.61 2.95 6.72
CA ALA A 431 20.19 2.97 5.34
C ALA A 431 18.70 3.42 5.22
N ILE A 432 17.81 2.99 6.13
CA ILE A 432 16.43 3.51 6.24
C ILE A 432 16.41 4.99 6.64
N PHE A 433 17.32 5.40 7.53
CA PHE A 433 17.51 6.81 7.85
C PHE A 433 17.85 7.61 6.59
N LEU A 434 18.75 7.13 5.72
CA LEU A 434 19.07 7.80 4.45
C LEU A 434 17.88 7.87 3.48
N ILE A 435 17.08 6.80 3.38
CA ILE A 435 15.86 6.80 2.54
C ILE A 435 14.84 7.84 3.05
N THR A 436 14.65 7.91 4.37
CA THR A 436 13.75 8.88 5.00
C THR A 436 14.31 10.31 4.90
N ALA A 437 15.62 10.47 5.11
CA ALA A 437 16.36 11.71 4.95
C ALA A 437 16.24 12.26 3.52
N ALA A 438 16.25 11.41 2.50
CA ALA A 438 16.05 11.85 1.13
C ALA A 438 14.68 12.51 0.93
N LYS A 439 13.61 11.99 1.57
CA LYS A 439 12.27 12.60 1.57
C LYS A 439 12.26 13.93 2.32
N PHE A 440 12.94 13.98 3.47
CA PHE A 440 13.11 15.21 4.24
C PHE A 440 13.85 16.27 3.42
N ILE A 441 15.06 15.98 2.93
CA ILE A 441 15.87 16.89 2.11
C ILE A 441 15.05 17.37 0.91
N PHE A 442 14.43 16.48 0.14
CA PHE A 442 13.65 16.89 -1.03
C PHE A 442 12.55 17.92 -0.70
N SER A 443 11.95 17.80 0.49
CA SER A 443 10.83 18.64 0.93
C SER A 443 11.30 19.95 1.57
N PHE A 444 12.39 19.92 2.33
CA PHE A 444 12.90 21.04 3.13
C PHE A 444 14.16 21.68 2.53
N PHE A 445 14.63 21.24 1.35
CA PHE A 445 15.77 21.85 0.69
C PHE A 445 15.49 23.34 0.45
N PRO A 446 16.42 24.25 0.77
CA PRO A 446 16.29 25.66 0.45
C PRO A 446 16.33 25.84 -1.08
N LYS A 447 15.13 26.01 -1.66
CA LYS A 447 14.87 26.10 -3.10
C LYS A 447 15.16 27.50 -3.64
N GLU A 448 15.18 28.52 -2.80
CA GLU A 448 15.24 29.93 -3.18
C GLU A 448 16.69 30.47 -3.16
N THR A 449 16.96 31.46 -4.02
CA THR A 449 18.20 32.25 -4.05
C THR A 449 17.92 33.69 -3.63
N GLU A 450 18.94 34.46 -3.25
CA GLU A 450 18.79 35.88 -2.87
C GLU A 450 18.12 36.71 -3.97
N GLU A 451 18.38 36.36 -5.24
CA GLU A 451 17.80 37.02 -6.41
C GLU A 451 16.28 36.83 -6.50
N TYR A 452 15.76 35.64 -6.18
CA TYR A 452 14.32 35.40 -6.15
C TYR A 452 13.66 36.24 -5.05
N LEU A 453 14.26 36.29 -3.86
CA LEU A 453 13.71 37.08 -2.74
C LEU A 453 13.65 38.57 -3.07
N ALA A 454 14.67 39.10 -3.74
CA ALA A 454 14.68 40.50 -4.21
C ALA A 454 13.58 40.77 -5.25
N LEU A 455 13.39 39.87 -6.22
CA LEU A 455 12.32 40.00 -7.22
C LEU A 455 10.92 39.87 -6.61
N ALA A 456 10.74 38.95 -5.66
CA ALA A 456 9.46 38.75 -4.97
C ALA A 456 9.07 39.98 -4.13
N ASP A 457 10.05 40.65 -3.52
CA ASP A 457 9.81 41.91 -2.81
C ASP A 457 9.53 43.07 -3.79
N TYR A 458 10.21 43.12 -4.94
CA TYR A 458 9.95 44.11 -5.99
C TYR A 458 8.51 44.04 -6.53
N PHE A 459 7.98 42.82 -6.77
CA PHE A 459 6.60 42.64 -7.24
C PHE A 459 5.56 42.61 -6.12
N LYS A 460 5.92 42.93 -4.88
CA LYS A 460 4.98 42.89 -3.74
C LYS A 460 3.74 43.77 -3.94
N SER A 461 3.85 44.85 -4.71
CA SER A 461 2.76 45.77 -5.06
C SER A 461 1.98 45.39 -6.33
N ASP A 462 2.44 44.39 -7.11
CA ASP A 462 1.80 43.90 -8.35
C ASP A 462 1.48 42.40 -8.20
N PRO A 463 0.27 42.06 -7.69
CA PRO A 463 -0.11 40.68 -7.41
C PRO A 463 -0.07 39.76 -8.63
N SER A 464 -0.32 40.29 -9.83
CA SER A 464 -0.30 39.51 -11.08
C SER A 464 1.12 39.07 -11.41
N LYS A 465 2.07 40.02 -11.48
CA LYS A 465 3.48 39.71 -11.76
C LYS A 465 4.13 38.88 -10.67
N LYS A 466 3.72 39.08 -9.42
CA LYS A 466 4.15 38.24 -8.31
C LYS A 466 3.69 36.79 -8.49
N SER A 467 2.43 36.57 -8.88
CA SER A 467 1.90 35.23 -9.14
C SER A 467 2.62 34.54 -10.32
N GLU A 468 2.94 35.30 -11.37
CA GLU A 468 3.74 34.81 -12.50
C GLU A 468 5.16 34.45 -12.06
N LEU A 469 5.82 35.28 -11.26
CA LEU A 469 7.15 34.99 -10.69
C LEU A 469 7.12 33.74 -9.79
N ASP A 470 6.11 33.61 -8.94
CA ASP A 470 5.94 32.44 -8.07
C ASP A 470 5.70 31.17 -8.90
N THR A 471 5.00 31.29 -10.04
CA THR A 471 4.81 30.17 -10.98
C THR A 471 6.10 29.80 -11.70
N LEU A 472 6.82 30.79 -12.23
CA LEU A 472 8.12 30.59 -12.87
C LEU A 472 9.12 29.97 -11.89
N PHE A 473 9.12 30.43 -10.64
CA PHE A 473 9.93 29.86 -9.57
C PHE A 473 9.57 28.39 -9.34
N ARG A 474 8.28 28.05 -9.13
CA ARG A 474 7.83 26.65 -8.97
C ARG A 474 8.28 25.76 -10.13
N ASP A 475 8.10 26.24 -11.36
CA ASP A 475 8.44 25.48 -12.57
C ASP A 475 9.95 25.30 -12.76
N THR A 476 10.74 26.33 -12.44
CA THR A 476 12.21 26.26 -12.47
C THR A 476 12.72 25.33 -11.36
N MET A 477 12.08 25.37 -10.18
CA MET A 477 12.48 24.58 -9.03
C MET A 477 12.14 23.11 -9.13
N ALA A 478 11.04 22.75 -9.78
CA ALA A 478 10.70 21.36 -10.08
C ALA A 478 11.80 20.65 -10.90
N ASN A 479 12.66 21.41 -11.57
CA ASN A 479 13.75 20.89 -12.40
C ASN A 479 15.14 20.93 -11.71
N ALA A 480 15.30 21.65 -10.59
CA ALA A 480 16.64 21.91 -10.01
C ALA A 480 17.10 20.87 -8.96
N ILE A 481 16.18 20.25 -8.21
CA ILE A 481 16.50 19.19 -7.24
C ILE A 481 15.69 17.93 -7.52
N THR A 482 16.37 16.79 -7.66
CA THR A 482 15.75 15.49 -7.92
C THR A 482 16.19 14.47 -6.88
N TYR A 483 15.37 13.45 -6.63
CA TYR A 483 15.77 12.34 -5.76
C TYR A 483 17.06 11.67 -6.24
N GLU A 484 17.27 11.57 -7.56
CA GLU A 484 18.49 10.98 -8.12
C GLU A 484 19.73 11.73 -7.63
N ARG A 485 19.70 13.08 -7.67
CA ARG A 485 20.81 13.91 -7.20
C ARG A 485 21.01 13.84 -5.68
N ILE A 486 19.92 13.74 -4.91
CA ILE A 486 19.99 13.58 -3.45
C ILE A 486 20.64 12.26 -3.09
N TYR A 487 20.20 11.15 -3.68
CA TYR A 487 20.79 9.84 -3.42
C TYR A 487 22.28 9.82 -3.78
N ASP A 488 22.67 10.39 -4.93
CA ASP A 488 24.07 10.50 -5.32
C ASP A 488 24.93 11.24 -4.28
N ALA A 489 24.42 12.36 -3.76
CA ALA A 489 25.11 13.14 -2.75
C ALA A 489 25.24 12.39 -1.42
N LEU A 490 24.19 11.70 -0.98
CA LEU A 490 24.19 10.91 0.26
C LEU A 490 25.13 9.70 0.15
N THR A 491 25.08 8.94 -0.94
CA THR A 491 25.89 7.71 -1.08
C THR A 491 27.35 8.00 -1.37
N SER A 492 27.66 9.03 -2.16
CA SER A 492 29.05 9.42 -2.44
C SER A 492 29.77 9.99 -1.20
N ASN A 493 29.01 10.47 -0.21
CA ASN A 493 29.52 11.07 1.02
C ASN A 493 29.04 10.31 2.27
N TYR A 494 28.80 8.99 2.17
CA TYR A 494 28.19 8.19 3.23
C TYR A 494 28.96 8.24 4.55
N GLU A 495 30.28 8.44 4.52
CA GLU A 495 31.12 8.54 5.73
C GLU A 495 30.74 9.75 6.60
N LEU A 496 30.31 10.86 5.98
CA LEU A 496 29.80 12.03 6.69
C LEU A 496 28.38 11.81 7.24
N THR A 497 27.62 10.88 6.66
CA THR A 497 26.26 10.57 7.12
C THR A 497 26.22 9.68 8.36
N LEU A 498 27.27 8.88 8.60
CA LEU A 498 27.42 8.04 9.81
C LEU A 498 27.31 8.86 11.12
N PRO A 499 28.13 9.91 11.35
CA PRO A 499 28.01 10.72 12.56
C PRO A 499 26.71 11.53 12.60
N MET A 500 26.11 11.88 11.45
CA MET A 500 24.79 12.52 11.41
C MET A 500 23.68 11.58 11.90
N PHE A 501 23.77 10.29 11.56
CA PHE A 501 22.87 9.25 12.06
C PHE A 501 23.06 9.02 13.57
N ASP A 502 24.30 9.07 14.08
CA ASP A 502 24.56 9.00 15.52
C ASP A 502 23.91 10.17 16.28
N ASP A 503 23.97 11.38 15.73
CA ASP A 503 23.30 12.53 16.33
C ASP A 503 21.77 12.40 16.27
N PHE A 504 21.22 11.94 15.15
CA PHE A 504 19.80 11.59 15.05
C PHE A 504 19.39 10.58 16.12
N LYS A 505 20.17 9.51 16.31
CA LYS A 505 19.93 8.48 17.32
C LYS A 505 19.93 9.08 18.73
N LYS A 506 20.91 9.90 19.08
CA LYS A 506 20.97 10.56 20.40
C LYS A 506 19.75 11.43 20.68
N VAL A 507 19.31 12.21 19.69
CA VAL A 507 18.11 13.06 19.84
C VAL A 507 16.85 12.19 19.97
N ALA A 508 16.71 11.18 19.10
CA ALA A 508 15.55 10.30 19.07
C ALA A 508 15.39 9.43 20.32
N THR A 509 16.49 9.07 20.99
CA THR A 509 16.48 8.27 22.23
C THR A 509 16.60 9.12 23.50
N GLY A 510 16.60 10.45 23.39
CA GLY A 510 16.66 11.36 24.54
C GLY A 510 18.01 11.46 25.24
N LEU A 511 19.10 11.06 24.58
CA LEU A 511 20.45 11.28 25.08
C LEU A 511 20.86 12.75 25.01
N CYS A 512 20.27 13.52 24.08
CA CYS A 512 20.42 14.98 24.03
C CYS A 512 19.14 15.65 23.49
N LYS A 513 19.04 16.97 23.69
CA LYS A 513 18.02 17.81 23.07
C LYS A 513 18.32 18.02 21.57
N PRO A 514 17.31 18.35 20.75
CA PRO A 514 17.51 18.67 19.33
C PRO A 514 18.53 19.80 19.14
N PHE A 515 19.45 19.64 18.19
CA PHE A 515 20.52 20.62 17.93
C PHE A 515 21.03 20.54 16.49
N TYR A 516 21.54 21.66 15.97
CA TYR A 516 22.25 21.73 14.70
C TYR A 516 23.75 21.54 14.95
N ASN A 517 24.37 20.53 14.32
CA ASN A 517 25.79 20.22 14.54
C ASN A 517 26.70 21.09 13.65
N GLU A 518 27.17 22.21 14.20
CA GLU A 518 28.08 23.15 13.52
C GLU A 518 29.43 22.52 13.15
N GLU A 519 29.94 21.58 13.95
CA GLU A 519 31.21 20.91 13.65
C GLU A 519 31.09 20.01 12.42
N LEU A 520 30.00 19.24 12.31
CA LEU A 520 29.72 18.45 11.11
C LEU A 520 29.43 19.34 9.91
N ALA A 521 28.76 20.48 10.09
CA ALA A 521 28.53 21.44 9.01
C ALA A 521 29.84 22.01 8.45
N ALA A 522 30.82 22.31 9.30
CA ALA A 522 32.16 22.73 8.88
C ALA A 522 32.93 21.61 8.16
N LYS A 523 32.87 20.36 8.66
CA LYS A 523 33.47 19.20 7.96
C LYS A 523 32.87 18.98 6.57
N VAL A 524 31.57 19.22 6.41
CA VAL A 524 30.90 19.17 5.10
C VAL A 524 31.48 20.23 4.16
N ASP A 525 31.71 21.47 4.62
CA ASP A 525 32.31 22.52 3.79
C ASP A 525 33.76 22.19 3.37
N ASP A 526 34.53 21.56 4.25
CA ASP A 526 35.93 21.23 4.01
C ASP A 526 36.11 20.03 3.07
N GLN A 527 35.27 19.00 3.20
CA GLN A 527 35.46 17.71 2.52
C GLN A 527 34.65 17.55 1.23
N VAL A 528 33.56 18.30 1.06
CA VAL A 528 32.63 18.10 -0.06
C VAL A 528 32.89 19.11 -1.16
N GLY A 529 33.54 18.66 -2.24
CA GLY A 529 33.95 19.54 -3.35
C GLY A 529 32.79 20.21 -4.11
N SER A 530 31.59 19.63 -4.07
CA SER A 530 30.40 20.20 -4.71
C SER A 530 29.59 21.04 -3.72
N ARG A 531 29.48 22.35 -3.98
CA ARG A 531 28.65 23.26 -3.17
C ARG A 531 27.19 22.80 -3.04
N PHE A 532 26.67 22.15 -4.08
CA PHE A 532 25.30 21.64 -4.07
C PHE A 532 25.16 20.43 -3.12
N ASP A 533 26.13 19.51 -3.14
CA ASP A 533 26.13 18.34 -2.26
C ASP A 533 26.36 18.73 -0.79
N ALA A 534 27.20 19.75 -0.56
CA ALA A 534 27.35 20.36 0.75
C ALA A 534 26.01 20.93 1.26
N LYS A 535 25.23 21.61 0.40
CA LYS A 535 23.89 22.12 0.76
C LYS A 535 22.91 20.97 1.08
N ILE A 536 22.97 19.86 0.35
CA ILE A 536 22.17 18.65 0.62
C ILE A 536 22.48 18.11 2.02
N LEU A 537 23.75 17.90 2.34
CA LEU A 537 24.18 17.36 3.63
C LEU A 537 23.91 18.33 4.80
N LYS A 538 24.04 19.64 4.59
CA LYS A 538 23.63 20.64 5.59
C LYS A 538 22.12 20.67 5.81
N THR A 539 21.32 20.42 4.76
CA THR A 539 19.86 20.26 4.92
C THR A 539 19.56 19.04 5.79
N LEU A 540 20.31 17.94 5.67
CA LEU A 540 20.16 16.77 6.54
C LEU A 540 20.41 17.09 8.02
N LEU A 541 21.38 17.95 8.35
CA LEU A 541 21.63 18.36 9.74
C LEU A 541 20.42 19.05 10.40
N LYS A 542 19.55 19.72 9.61
CA LYS A 542 18.30 20.30 10.12
C LYS A 542 17.32 19.25 10.65
N LEU A 543 17.40 18.00 10.18
CA LEU A 543 16.52 16.92 10.62
C LEU A 543 16.65 16.73 12.13
N SER A 544 17.88 16.53 12.63
CA SER A 544 18.13 16.36 14.08
C SER A 544 17.92 17.65 14.88
N ALA A 545 18.10 18.81 14.24
CA ALA A 545 17.93 20.11 14.90
C ALA A 545 16.48 20.41 15.31
N HIS A 546 15.52 19.92 14.53
CA HIS A 546 14.09 20.18 14.75
C HIS A 546 13.29 18.94 15.18
N LEU A 547 13.93 17.78 15.34
CA LEU A 547 13.24 16.53 15.66
C LEU A 547 12.76 16.52 17.12
N GLN A 548 11.45 16.41 17.32
CA GLN A 548 10.86 16.44 18.66
C GLN A 548 10.42 15.04 19.13
N MET A 549 10.05 14.16 18.19
CA MET A 549 9.67 12.77 18.47
C MET A 549 9.79 11.92 17.21
N THR A 550 10.10 10.63 17.35
CA THR A 550 10.04 9.67 16.24
C THR A 550 9.77 8.24 16.73
N ASN A 551 9.07 7.46 15.93
CA ASN A 551 8.89 6.02 16.18
C ASN A 551 9.98 5.14 15.53
N PHE A 552 11.05 5.74 15.00
CA PHE A 552 12.13 5.04 14.31
C PHE A 552 12.77 3.91 15.15
N PHE A 553 12.91 4.11 16.47
CA PHE A 553 13.51 3.16 17.41
C PHE A 553 12.47 2.48 18.32
N LYS A 554 11.20 2.43 17.91
CA LYS A 554 10.14 1.75 18.66
C LYS A 554 10.52 0.29 18.93
N ALA A 555 10.17 -0.21 20.12
CA ALA A 555 10.26 -1.63 20.41
C ALA A 555 9.22 -2.40 19.57
N GLY A 556 9.71 -3.25 18.66
CA GLY A 556 8.91 -3.85 17.59
C GLY A 556 8.83 -2.95 16.35
N THR A 557 8.67 -3.55 15.18
CA THR A 557 8.81 -2.83 13.91
C THR A 557 7.61 -1.89 13.68
N ALA A 558 7.86 -0.61 13.46
CA ALA A 558 6.83 0.35 13.08
C ALA A 558 6.30 0.07 11.67
N SER A 559 4.99 0.26 11.44
CA SER A 559 4.35 0.07 10.14
C SER A 559 4.72 1.15 9.12
N ALA A 560 4.93 2.38 9.61
CA ALA A 560 5.55 3.49 8.90
C ALA A 560 6.34 4.34 9.89
N ILE A 561 7.31 5.10 9.38
CA ILE A 561 8.16 5.98 10.18
C ILE A 561 7.49 7.35 10.26
N ALA A 562 7.19 7.82 11.46
CA ALA A 562 6.75 9.19 11.73
C ALA A 562 7.88 9.97 12.42
N MET A 563 8.21 11.13 11.87
CA MET A 563 9.11 12.12 12.48
C MET A 563 8.34 13.41 12.72
N ARG A 564 8.18 13.78 13.99
CA ARG A 564 7.50 14.99 14.44
C ARG A 564 8.53 16.09 14.63
N PHE A 565 8.43 17.16 13.84
CA PHE A 565 9.26 18.36 13.94
C PHE A 565 8.50 19.50 14.61
N ASP A 566 9.24 20.41 15.25
CA ASP A 566 8.70 21.74 15.54
C ASP A 566 8.50 22.57 14.26
N GLY A 567 7.74 23.67 14.38
CA GLY A 567 7.44 24.54 13.24
C GLY A 567 8.63 25.29 12.65
N GLU A 568 9.70 25.49 13.43
CA GLU A 568 10.87 26.26 13.02
C GLU A 568 11.68 25.54 11.93
N VAL A 569 11.39 24.26 11.65
CA VAL A 569 11.93 23.55 10.49
C VAL A 569 11.63 24.26 9.16
N LEU A 570 10.59 25.12 9.14
CA LEU A 570 10.18 25.96 8.00
C LEU A 570 10.63 27.43 8.13
N ALA A 571 11.43 27.80 9.13
CA ALA A 571 11.75 29.21 9.43
C ALA A 571 12.52 29.92 8.31
N ASP A 572 13.35 29.19 7.56
CA ASP A 572 14.14 29.67 6.43
C ASP A 572 13.37 29.63 5.10
N ARG A 573 12.09 29.23 5.11
CA ARG A 573 11.22 29.22 3.92
C ARG A 573 10.59 30.61 3.73
N PRO A 574 10.33 31.03 2.48
CA PRO A 574 9.78 32.37 2.21
C PRO A 574 8.38 32.54 2.80
N ARG A 575 8.17 33.64 3.51
CA ARG A 575 6.87 33.99 4.12
C ARG A 575 5.76 34.24 3.11
N THR A 576 6.08 34.38 1.82
CA THR A 576 5.09 34.45 0.74
C THR A 576 4.39 33.11 0.49
N LEU A 577 5.11 32.00 0.66
CA LEU A 577 4.56 30.64 0.52
C LEU A 577 4.17 30.05 1.88
N PHE A 578 4.93 30.37 2.93
CA PHE A 578 4.72 29.90 4.31
C PHE A 578 4.46 31.07 5.25
N SER A 579 3.29 31.69 5.13
CA SER A 579 2.92 32.94 5.81
C SER A 579 2.98 32.89 7.33
N ARG A 580 2.76 31.71 7.92
CA ARG A 580 2.76 31.45 9.37
C ARG A 580 3.57 30.17 9.67
N ILE A 581 4.38 30.20 10.72
CA ILE A 581 5.04 28.98 11.22
C ILE A 581 3.96 28.07 11.82
N PRO A 582 3.89 26.79 11.40
CA PRO A 582 2.96 25.83 12.00
C PRO A 582 3.40 25.48 13.42
N TYR A 583 2.51 24.90 14.21
CA TYR A 583 2.85 24.40 15.55
C TYR A 583 3.73 23.14 15.46
N ALA A 584 3.37 22.23 14.55
CA ALA A 584 4.15 21.01 14.30
C ALA A 584 4.01 20.54 12.84
N VAL A 585 5.05 19.84 12.38
CA VAL A 585 5.09 19.17 11.07
C VAL A 585 5.50 17.72 11.28
N TYR A 586 4.68 16.78 10.83
CA TYR A 586 5.04 15.37 10.74
C TYR A 586 5.46 15.04 9.32
N LEU A 587 6.58 14.35 9.17
CA LEU A 587 6.90 13.58 7.97
C LEU A 587 6.59 12.11 8.27
N VAL A 588 5.73 11.49 7.46
CA VAL A 588 5.39 10.06 7.58
C VAL A 588 5.85 9.34 6.33
N VAL A 589 6.72 8.35 6.48
CA VAL A 589 7.28 7.55 5.38
C VAL A 589 6.89 6.10 5.59
N GLY A 590 6.01 5.60 4.72
CA GLY A 590 5.63 4.20 4.68
C GLY A 590 6.30 3.46 3.54
N ARG A 591 5.93 2.19 3.39
CA ARG A 591 6.45 1.31 2.33
C ARG A 591 5.98 1.68 0.92
N SER A 592 4.78 2.25 0.79
CA SER A 592 4.12 2.56 -0.49
C SER A 592 3.73 4.01 -0.66
N PHE A 593 4.15 4.86 0.27
CA PHE A 593 3.77 6.26 0.30
C PHE A 593 4.76 7.05 1.14
N TYR A 594 4.73 8.36 0.97
CA TYR A 594 5.15 9.27 2.02
C TYR A 594 4.19 10.46 2.08
N GLY A 595 4.18 11.16 3.19
CA GLY A 595 3.14 12.13 3.48
C GLY A 595 3.51 13.10 4.59
N PHE A 596 2.65 14.08 4.79
CA PHE A 596 2.79 15.07 5.84
C PHE A 596 1.54 15.12 6.74
N HIS A 597 1.74 15.51 8.00
CA HIS A 597 0.68 16.03 8.85
C HIS A 597 1.11 17.38 9.41
N ILE A 598 0.44 18.48 9.01
CA ILE A 598 0.76 19.82 9.52
C ILE A 598 -0.39 20.31 10.38
N ARG A 599 -0.07 20.94 11.51
CA ARG A 599 -1.04 21.61 12.38
C ARG A 599 -0.55 22.98 12.86
N PHE A 600 -1.48 23.91 13.08
CA PHE A 600 -1.19 25.30 13.46
C PHE A 600 -1.39 25.61 14.95
N THR A 601 -2.02 24.72 15.70
CA THR A 601 -2.23 24.82 17.15
C THR A 601 -2.00 23.45 17.80
N GLU A 602 -1.92 23.42 19.13
CA GLU A 602 -1.81 22.18 19.91
C GLU A 602 -3.02 21.27 19.69
N ILE A 603 -4.23 21.81 19.93
CA ILE A 603 -5.50 21.16 19.63
C ILE A 603 -5.88 21.55 18.21
N ALA A 604 -5.78 20.60 17.27
CA ALA A 604 -6.03 20.87 15.86
C ALA A 604 -6.73 19.71 15.16
N ARG A 605 -7.57 20.03 14.17
CA ARG A 605 -8.39 19.08 13.43
C ARG A 605 -8.30 19.33 11.93
N GLY A 606 -8.24 18.23 11.17
CA GLY A 606 -7.93 18.29 9.75
C GLY A 606 -8.25 17.02 8.98
N GLY A 607 -8.66 17.20 7.72
CA GLY A 607 -8.86 16.07 6.80
C GLY A 607 -7.55 15.35 6.45
N ILE A 608 -7.59 14.03 6.26
CA ILE A 608 -6.50 13.26 5.65
C ILE A 608 -6.82 13.06 4.17
N ARG A 609 -5.95 13.52 3.27
CA ARG A 609 -6.09 13.33 1.82
C ARG A 609 -5.17 12.22 1.32
N LEU A 610 -5.69 11.32 0.50
CA LEU A 610 -4.90 10.31 -0.20
C LEU A 610 -4.76 10.68 -1.68
N ILE A 611 -3.54 10.96 -2.11
CA ILE A 611 -3.21 11.52 -3.43
C ILE A 611 -2.80 10.38 -4.36
N LEU A 612 -3.66 10.11 -5.34
CA LEU A 612 -3.41 9.17 -6.44
C LEU A 612 -2.89 9.91 -7.67
N SER A 613 -1.94 9.31 -8.37
CA SER A 613 -1.28 9.83 -9.55
C SER A 613 -1.53 8.93 -10.75
N ARG A 614 -2.33 9.41 -11.71
CA ARG A 614 -2.68 8.68 -12.94
C ARG A 614 -1.49 8.33 -13.84
N ASN A 615 -0.37 9.05 -13.73
CA ASN A 615 0.84 8.81 -14.49
C ASN A 615 2.07 9.45 -13.82
N ARG A 616 3.28 9.11 -14.31
CA ARG A 616 4.57 9.57 -13.77
C ARG A 616 4.75 11.10 -13.81
N GLN A 617 4.19 11.79 -14.79
CA GLN A 617 4.29 13.26 -14.88
C GLN A 617 3.47 13.92 -13.76
N VAL A 618 2.24 13.45 -13.53
CA VAL A 618 1.40 13.91 -12.42
C VAL A 618 2.04 13.59 -11.07
N TYR A 619 2.61 12.40 -10.89
CA TYR A 619 3.32 12.06 -9.65
C TYR A 619 4.52 12.96 -9.37
N LYS A 620 5.36 13.26 -10.37
CA LYS A 620 6.48 14.19 -10.20
C LYS A 620 6.00 15.57 -9.75
N LYS A 621 4.89 16.06 -10.32
CA LYS A 621 4.27 17.32 -9.92
C LYS A 621 3.77 17.26 -8.48
N ASN A 622 2.96 16.26 -8.14
CA ASN A 622 2.41 16.08 -6.79
C ASN A 622 3.52 15.95 -5.74
N CYS A 623 4.58 15.20 -6.04
CA CYS A 623 5.76 15.04 -5.22
C CYS A 623 6.46 16.38 -4.94
N ALA A 624 6.68 17.19 -5.99
CA ALA A 624 7.35 18.49 -5.88
C ALA A 624 6.58 19.51 -5.03
N THR A 625 5.24 19.45 -5.03
CA THR A 625 4.36 20.40 -4.34
C THR A 625 3.74 19.85 -3.05
N LEU A 626 4.06 18.62 -2.63
CA LEU A 626 3.35 17.92 -1.55
C LEU A 626 3.33 18.70 -0.23
N LEU A 627 4.49 19.22 0.20
CA LEU A 627 4.60 20.00 1.43
C LEU A 627 3.79 21.31 1.36
N GLU A 628 3.87 22.01 0.23
CA GLU A 628 3.16 23.26 -0.01
C GLU A 628 1.65 23.03 -0.06
N GLU A 629 1.19 21.97 -0.72
CA GLU A 629 -0.22 21.59 -0.75
C GLU A 629 -0.73 21.27 0.67
N ASN A 630 -0.01 20.45 1.43
CA ASN A 630 -0.40 20.11 2.80
C ASN A 630 -0.45 21.35 3.71
N TYR A 631 0.56 22.22 3.61
CA TYR A 631 0.62 23.48 4.36
C TYR A 631 -0.57 24.39 4.03
N ASN A 632 -0.83 24.62 2.73
CA ASN A 632 -1.90 25.51 2.29
C ASN A 632 -3.29 24.99 2.71
N LEU A 633 -3.51 23.69 2.63
CA LEU A 633 -4.74 23.06 3.11
C LEU A 633 -4.89 23.18 4.63
N ALA A 634 -3.83 22.93 5.41
CA ALA A 634 -3.85 23.09 6.86
C ALA A 634 -4.07 24.55 7.28
N PHE A 635 -3.45 25.51 6.58
CA PHE A 635 -3.59 26.94 6.87
C PHE A 635 -4.98 27.46 6.53
N THR A 636 -5.53 27.01 5.39
CA THR A 636 -6.93 27.29 5.03
C THR A 636 -7.89 26.74 6.09
N GLN A 637 -7.59 25.54 6.61
CA GLN A 637 -8.35 24.95 7.72
C GLN A 637 -8.23 25.78 9.01
N GLN A 638 -7.07 26.39 9.31
CA GLN A 638 -6.89 27.27 10.47
C GLN A 638 -7.77 28.52 10.39
N LEU A 639 -7.86 29.12 9.20
CA LEU A 639 -8.72 30.29 9.00
C LEU A 639 -10.21 29.91 9.07
N LYS A 640 -10.54 28.68 8.64
CA LYS A 640 -11.91 28.15 8.69
C LYS A 640 -12.36 27.82 10.11
N ASN A 641 -11.49 27.23 10.95
CA ASN A 641 -11.84 26.69 12.26
C ASN A 641 -11.98 27.72 13.40
N LYS A 642 -11.92 29.01 13.10
CA LYS A 642 -11.94 30.08 14.12
C LYS A 642 -13.12 30.06 15.12
N ASP A 643 -14.27 29.45 14.82
CA ASP A 643 -15.40 29.39 15.77
C ASP A 643 -15.48 28.04 16.53
N ILE A 644 -14.46 27.19 16.42
CA ILE A 644 -14.40 25.90 17.10
C ILE A 644 -13.09 25.76 17.89
N PRO A 645 -13.06 24.91 18.94
CA PRO A 645 -11.88 24.73 19.80
C PRO A 645 -10.62 24.29 19.05
N GLU A 646 -10.78 23.51 17.98
CA GLU A 646 -9.65 22.92 17.27
C GLU A 646 -9.14 23.83 16.15
N GLY A 647 -7.87 24.23 16.20
CA GLY A 647 -7.23 24.90 15.06
C GLY A 647 -7.07 24.00 13.84
N GLY A 648 -6.43 24.53 12.80
CA GLY A 648 -6.29 23.88 11.50
C GLY A 648 -5.18 22.85 11.46
N SER A 649 -5.51 21.65 10.95
CA SER A 649 -4.52 20.68 10.52
C SER A 649 -4.87 20.06 9.17
N LYS A 650 -3.93 19.32 8.57
CA LYS A 650 -4.17 18.49 7.38
C LYS A 650 -3.19 17.35 7.29
N GLY A 651 -3.69 16.16 6.94
CA GLY A 651 -2.87 15.03 6.51
C GLY A 651 -2.85 14.88 4.99
N THR A 652 -1.70 14.53 4.41
CA THR A 652 -1.59 14.13 3.00
C THR A 652 -0.77 12.85 2.90
N ILE A 653 -1.22 11.92 2.06
CA ILE A 653 -0.58 10.64 1.77
C ILE A 653 -0.37 10.59 0.26
N LEU A 654 0.87 10.75 -0.20
CA LEU A 654 1.21 10.60 -1.62
C LEU A 654 1.61 9.16 -1.89
N MET A 655 0.79 8.45 -2.65
CA MET A 655 1.06 7.08 -3.06
C MET A 655 2.20 7.01 -4.08
N ASP A 656 3.10 6.05 -3.91
CA ASP A 656 4.14 5.73 -4.89
C ASP A 656 3.52 5.28 -6.22
N MET A 657 4.19 5.56 -7.33
CA MET A 657 3.68 5.27 -8.68
C MET A 657 3.25 3.83 -8.92
N ASP A 658 3.88 2.87 -8.25
CA ASP A 658 3.58 1.44 -8.42
C ASP A 658 2.47 0.94 -7.48
N SER A 659 1.90 1.82 -6.65
CA SER A 659 0.91 1.51 -5.61
C SER A 659 -0.27 2.48 -5.67
N GLN A 660 -1.05 2.43 -6.77
CA GLN A 660 -2.12 3.41 -7.04
C GLN A 660 -3.55 2.89 -6.78
N ASN A 661 -3.70 1.67 -6.25
CA ASN A 661 -5.02 1.09 -5.98
C ASN A 661 -5.56 1.59 -4.64
N LEU A 662 -6.69 2.30 -4.67
CA LEU A 662 -7.29 2.89 -3.48
C LEU A 662 -7.70 1.86 -2.42
N ASN A 663 -8.31 0.76 -2.84
CA ASN A 663 -8.93 -0.20 -1.91
C ASN A 663 -7.92 -1.17 -1.30
N THR A 664 -6.76 -1.34 -1.92
CA THR A 664 -5.67 -2.22 -1.46
C THR A 664 -4.52 -1.39 -0.88
N SER A 665 -3.55 -0.98 -1.70
CA SER A 665 -2.36 -0.23 -1.25
C SER A 665 -2.70 1.12 -0.63
N GLY A 666 -3.76 1.80 -1.10
CA GLY A 666 -4.26 3.03 -0.50
C GLY A 666 -4.83 2.83 0.90
N ARG A 667 -5.58 1.75 1.12
CA ARG A 667 -6.09 1.37 2.44
C ARG A 667 -4.97 0.99 3.41
N ASP A 668 -3.97 0.22 2.96
CA ASP A 668 -2.78 -0.13 3.75
C ASP A 668 -1.95 1.11 4.10
N ALA A 669 -1.79 2.04 3.16
CA ALA A 669 -1.13 3.31 3.38
C ALA A 669 -1.85 4.16 4.43
N PHE A 670 -3.17 4.27 4.36
CA PHE A 670 -3.97 4.96 5.38
C PHE A 670 -3.79 4.33 6.77
N ASN A 671 -3.86 3.00 6.88
CA ASN A 671 -3.64 2.28 8.14
C ASN A 671 -2.25 2.56 8.72
N SER A 672 -1.22 2.42 7.89
CA SER A 672 0.18 2.62 8.29
C SER A 672 0.44 4.07 8.70
N TYR A 673 -0.17 5.03 8.00
CA TYR A 673 -0.11 6.45 8.35
C TYR A 673 -0.74 6.72 9.71
N VAL A 674 -1.95 6.20 9.97
CA VAL A 674 -2.65 6.36 11.26
C VAL A 674 -1.88 5.67 12.39
N ASP A 675 -1.34 4.47 12.16
CA ASP A 675 -0.55 3.74 13.14
C ASP A 675 0.73 4.48 13.53
N ALA A 676 1.44 5.07 12.55
CA ALA A 676 2.65 5.84 12.82
C ALA A 676 2.35 7.10 13.64
N LEU A 677 1.21 7.78 13.39
CA LEU A 677 0.78 8.90 14.23
C LEU A 677 0.32 8.43 15.61
N LEU A 678 -0.37 7.29 15.70
CA LEU A 678 -0.76 6.69 16.98
C LEU A 678 0.44 6.27 17.81
N ASP A 679 1.57 5.86 17.19
CA ASP A 679 2.82 5.63 17.91
C ASP A 679 3.28 6.89 18.65
N CYS A 680 3.24 8.05 17.97
CA CYS A 680 3.58 9.33 18.59
C CYS A 680 2.55 9.78 19.66
N ILE A 681 1.26 9.55 19.43
CA ILE A 681 0.20 9.85 20.41
C ILE A 681 0.36 9.00 21.67
N LEU A 682 0.67 7.72 21.51
CA LEU A 682 0.86 6.74 22.57
C LEU A 682 2.36 6.58 22.91
N ALA A 683 3.12 7.67 22.89
CA ALA A 683 4.58 7.62 23.04
C ALA A 683 5.00 6.89 24.32
N LYS A 684 4.27 7.10 25.42
CA LYS A 684 4.55 6.45 26.71
C LYS A 684 4.32 4.94 26.65
N GLU A 685 3.20 4.51 26.10
CA GLU A 685 2.80 3.11 25.98
C GLU A 685 3.68 2.35 24.97
N THR A 686 4.20 3.06 23.96
CA THR A 686 5.09 2.50 22.93
C THR A 686 6.57 2.60 23.27
N GLY A 687 6.93 3.21 24.40
CA GLY A 687 8.31 3.38 24.85
C GLY A 687 9.11 4.41 24.05
N LEU A 688 8.44 5.31 23.33
CA LEU A 688 9.08 6.39 22.59
C LEU A 688 9.48 7.53 23.51
N TYR A 689 10.68 8.05 23.27
CA TYR A 689 11.10 9.31 23.89
C TYR A 689 10.43 10.49 23.18
N SER A 690 9.94 11.44 23.97
CA SER A 690 9.27 12.66 23.52
C SER A 690 9.95 13.88 24.13
N ASN A 691 10.36 14.83 23.30
CA ASN A 691 10.83 16.15 23.76
C ASN A 691 9.67 17.11 24.10
N LEU A 692 8.41 16.65 24.03
CA LEU A 692 7.24 17.47 24.26
C LEU A 692 6.90 17.56 25.75
N SER A 693 6.45 18.73 26.17
CA SER A 693 5.95 18.97 27.54
C SER A 693 4.58 18.34 27.81
N LYS A 694 3.78 18.12 26.75
CA LYS A 694 2.42 17.57 26.82
C LYS A 694 2.24 16.40 25.85
N PRO A 695 1.31 15.46 26.13
CA PRO A 695 0.96 14.40 25.19
C PRO A 695 0.42 14.94 23.86
N GLU A 696 0.62 14.19 22.79
CA GLU A 696 0.08 14.52 21.48
C GLU A 696 -1.43 14.18 21.41
N MET A 697 -2.21 15.09 20.82
CA MET A 697 -3.63 14.88 20.54
C MET A 697 -3.94 15.35 19.13
N LEU A 698 -4.52 14.47 18.31
CA LEU A 698 -4.83 14.73 16.92
C LEU A 698 -6.26 14.29 16.61
N PHE A 699 -6.93 15.04 15.73
CA PHE A 699 -8.27 14.72 15.25
C PHE A 699 -8.31 14.74 13.72
N PHE A 700 -8.76 13.65 13.14
CA PHE A 700 -8.76 13.43 11.70
C PHE A 700 -10.18 13.53 11.13
N GLY A 701 -10.30 14.21 10.00
CA GLY A 701 -11.50 14.22 9.17
C GLY A 701 -11.30 13.47 7.86
N PRO A 702 -12.38 13.16 7.14
CA PRO A 702 -12.28 12.68 5.77
C PRO A 702 -11.86 13.82 4.83
N ASP A 703 -11.17 13.46 3.75
CA ASP A 703 -10.95 14.29 2.56
C ASP A 703 -10.99 13.38 1.32
N GLU A 704 -10.50 13.87 0.19
CA GLU A 704 -10.39 13.13 -1.07
C GLU A 704 -9.74 11.76 -0.83
N ASN A 705 -10.44 10.72 -1.29
CA ASN A 705 -10.06 9.30 -1.21
C ASN A 705 -9.94 8.69 0.20
N THR A 706 -10.43 9.33 1.28
CA THR A 706 -10.33 8.75 2.65
C THR A 706 -11.66 8.64 3.40
N ALA A 707 -12.78 9.13 2.83
CA ALA A 707 -14.10 9.07 3.47
C ALA A 707 -14.48 7.66 3.96
N GLY A 708 -14.23 6.63 3.14
CA GLY A 708 -14.51 5.23 3.50
C GLY A 708 -13.60 4.64 4.59
N PHE A 709 -12.53 5.32 4.99
CA PHE A 709 -11.54 4.80 5.93
C PHE A 709 -11.66 5.37 7.35
N MET A 710 -12.55 6.35 7.60
CA MET A 710 -12.67 6.97 8.93
C MET A 710 -13.08 5.98 10.03
N LYS A 711 -14.01 5.06 9.72
CA LYS A 711 -14.39 3.95 10.61
C LYS A 711 -13.20 3.06 10.95
N LEU A 712 -12.37 2.76 9.95
CA LEU A 712 -11.17 1.93 10.11
C LEU A 712 -10.18 2.60 11.06
N GLY A 713 -9.88 3.90 10.88
CA GLY A 713 -8.97 4.64 11.76
C GLY A 713 -9.39 4.64 13.24
N ALA A 714 -10.69 4.83 13.54
CA ALA A 714 -11.20 4.78 14.92
C ALA A 714 -11.08 3.37 15.52
N LEU A 715 -11.43 2.32 14.78
CA LEU A 715 -11.33 0.94 15.26
C LEU A 715 -9.88 0.52 15.49
N ARG A 716 -8.94 1.00 14.68
CA ARG A 716 -7.51 0.79 14.91
C ARG A 716 -7.06 1.42 16.22
N ALA A 717 -7.45 2.67 16.46
CA ALA A 717 -7.14 3.34 17.72
C ALA A 717 -7.71 2.61 18.94
N LYS A 718 -8.91 2.03 18.80
CA LYS A 718 -9.53 1.17 19.82
C LYS A 718 -8.68 -0.08 20.08
N ALA A 719 -8.28 -0.79 19.02
CA ALA A 719 -7.46 -1.99 19.13
C ALA A 719 -6.10 -1.72 19.79
N ARG A 720 -5.57 -0.51 19.63
CA ARG A 720 -4.34 -0.05 20.24
C ARG A 720 -4.49 0.54 21.65
N GLY A 721 -5.70 0.51 22.22
CA GLY A 721 -5.96 0.99 23.58
C GLY A 721 -5.97 2.50 23.74
N TYR A 722 -6.13 3.28 22.65
CA TYR A 722 -6.24 4.74 22.78
C TYR A 722 -7.56 5.12 23.47
N LYS A 723 -7.48 5.82 24.61
CA LYS A 723 -8.65 6.20 25.43
C LYS A 723 -9.71 6.93 24.61
N TYR A 724 -9.30 7.87 23.76
CA TYR A 724 -10.19 8.72 22.96
C TYR A 724 -10.36 8.21 21.51
N TRP A 725 -10.36 6.89 21.31
CA TRP A 725 -10.41 6.29 19.97
C TRP A 725 -11.61 6.71 19.10
N LYS A 726 -12.76 7.02 19.72
CA LYS A 726 -13.94 7.49 18.98
C LYS A 726 -13.79 8.90 18.43
N SER A 727 -13.04 9.77 19.11
CA SER A 727 -12.81 11.14 18.65
C SER A 727 -11.67 11.24 17.65
N LEU A 728 -10.78 10.22 17.56
CA LEU A 728 -9.62 10.27 16.66
C LEU A 728 -10.00 10.57 15.22
N THR A 729 -11.09 9.99 14.71
CA THR A 729 -11.62 10.28 13.37
C THR A 729 -13.05 10.80 13.46
N THR A 730 -13.47 11.64 12.51
CA THR A 730 -14.81 12.25 12.44
C THR A 730 -15.53 11.89 11.14
N GLY A 731 -16.84 12.16 11.05
CA GLY A 731 -17.63 11.82 9.86
C GLY A 731 -17.85 10.31 9.71
N LYS A 732 -17.89 9.59 10.84
CA LYS A 732 -18.13 8.15 10.91
C LYS A 732 -19.64 7.86 10.76
N SER A 733 -20.00 6.59 10.60
CA SER A 733 -21.41 6.19 10.68
C SER A 733 -21.96 6.32 12.09
N ALA A 734 -23.29 6.38 12.20
CA ALA A 734 -24.00 6.43 13.48
C ALA A 734 -23.71 5.19 14.36
N VAL A 735 -23.24 4.07 13.81
CA VAL A 735 -22.83 2.89 14.58
C VAL A 735 -21.69 3.21 15.55
N LEU A 736 -20.79 4.14 15.19
CA LEU A 736 -19.72 4.62 16.07
C LEU A 736 -20.04 5.99 16.69
N GLY A 737 -21.30 6.42 16.61
CA GLY A 737 -21.79 7.74 17.03
C GLY A 737 -21.22 8.91 16.23
N GLY A 738 -20.81 8.65 14.99
CA GLY A 738 -20.47 9.72 14.05
C GLY A 738 -21.73 10.36 13.47
N ILE A 739 -21.58 11.59 12.97
CA ILE A 739 -22.68 12.38 12.43
C ILE A 739 -22.46 12.64 10.94
N PRO A 740 -23.10 11.87 10.04
CA PRO A 740 -22.90 12.00 8.61
C PRO A 740 -23.35 13.38 8.10
N HIS A 741 -22.40 14.19 7.61
CA HIS A 741 -22.68 15.57 7.21
C HIS A 741 -23.68 15.67 6.06
N ASP A 742 -23.61 14.73 5.11
CA ASP A 742 -24.44 14.71 3.90
C ASP A 742 -25.92 14.43 4.25
N LYS A 743 -26.17 13.47 5.14
CA LYS A 743 -27.51 13.08 5.60
C LYS A 743 -28.28 14.24 6.23
N TYR A 744 -27.58 15.07 6.99
CA TYR A 744 -28.18 16.19 7.75
C TYR A 744 -27.93 17.56 7.10
N ALA A 745 -27.40 17.60 5.88
CA ALA A 745 -27.12 18.83 5.15
C ALA A 745 -26.27 19.83 5.95
N MET A 746 -25.27 19.35 6.72
CA MET A 746 -24.55 20.20 7.68
C MET A 746 -23.90 21.41 7.01
N THR A 747 -23.28 21.22 5.85
CA THR A 747 -22.62 22.31 5.11
C THR A 747 -23.63 23.31 4.55
N THR A 748 -24.73 22.84 3.95
CA THR A 748 -25.79 23.70 3.42
C THR A 748 -26.50 24.50 4.53
N ASN A 749 -26.66 23.91 5.72
CA ASN A 749 -27.21 24.61 6.89
C ASN A 749 -26.30 25.73 7.42
N SER A 750 -25.06 25.84 6.94
CA SER A 750 -24.17 26.98 7.17
C SER A 750 -24.24 28.01 6.03
N ILE A 751 -24.38 27.55 4.79
CA ILE A 751 -24.43 28.41 3.59
C ILE A 751 -25.75 29.17 3.50
N HIS A 752 -26.86 28.46 3.66
CA HIS A 752 -28.20 29.02 3.46
C HIS A 752 -28.53 30.19 4.43
N PRO A 753 -28.12 30.16 5.71
CA PRO A 753 -28.18 31.33 6.58
C PRO A 753 -27.53 32.60 5.99
N TYR A 754 -26.38 32.51 5.32
CA TYR A 754 -25.77 33.69 4.68
C TYR A 754 -26.65 34.26 3.57
N ALA A 755 -27.25 33.39 2.75
CA ALA A 755 -28.19 33.82 1.72
C ALA A 755 -29.41 34.50 2.37
N THR A 756 -30.07 33.85 3.32
CA THR A 756 -31.27 34.41 3.96
C THR A 756 -31.00 35.71 4.74
N GLU A 757 -29.89 35.82 5.47
CA GLU A 757 -29.53 37.05 6.19
C GLU A 757 -29.17 38.19 5.22
N LEU A 758 -28.47 37.89 4.10
CA LEU A 758 -28.23 38.87 3.04
C LEU A 758 -29.55 39.41 2.50
N LEU A 759 -30.48 38.52 2.15
CA LEU A 759 -31.78 38.89 1.60
C LEU A 759 -32.61 39.69 2.61
N ASN A 760 -32.58 39.31 3.89
CA ASN A 760 -33.24 40.05 4.96
C ASN A 760 -32.68 41.48 5.10
N LYS A 761 -31.34 41.66 5.06
CA LYS A 761 -30.71 43.00 5.12
C LYS A 761 -31.08 43.87 3.92
N LEU A 762 -31.32 43.25 2.77
CA LEU A 762 -31.70 43.93 1.53
C LEU A 762 -33.22 44.09 1.36
N GLY A 763 -34.04 43.50 2.24
CA GLY A 763 -35.50 43.52 2.13
C GLY A 763 -36.05 42.73 0.93
N VAL A 764 -35.33 41.71 0.49
CA VAL A 764 -35.66 40.89 -0.69
C VAL A 764 -36.25 39.55 -0.23
N GLU A 765 -37.33 39.12 -0.87
CA GLU A 765 -37.95 37.82 -0.58
C GLU A 765 -37.31 36.71 -1.42
N GLU A 766 -36.83 35.64 -0.77
CA GLU A 766 -36.14 34.53 -1.43
C GLU A 766 -36.98 33.87 -2.55
N SER A 767 -38.29 33.69 -2.31
CA SER A 767 -39.23 33.04 -3.23
C SER A 767 -39.37 33.76 -4.59
N LYS A 768 -38.96 35.03 -4.65
CA LYS A 768 -39.06 35.88 -5.85
C LYS A 768 -37.78 35.92 -6.67
N LEU A 769 -36.68 35.35 -6.16
CA LEU A 769 -35.38 35.41 -6.82
C LEU A 769 -35.18 34.27 -7.80
N THR A 770 -34.52 34.60 -8.90
CA THR A 770 -33.95 33.59 -9.79
C THR A 770 -32.61 33.10 -9.24
N LYS A 771 -32.37 31.79 -9.32
CA LYS A 771 -31.11 31.17 -8.90
C LYS A 771 -30.51 30.31 -10.00
N VAL A 772 -29.19 30.38 -10.13
CA VAL A 772 -28.39 29.43 -10.91
C VAL A 772 -27.49 28.65 -9.96
N MET A 773 -27.30 27.37 -10.23
CA MET A 773 -26.42 26.48 -9.47
C MET A 773 -25.41 25.80 -10.40
N SER A 774 -24.15 25.76 -9.95
CA SER A 774 -23.17 24.81 -10.46
C SER A 774 -23.04 23.65 -9.48
N GLY A 775 -22.94 22.42 -9.96
CA GLY A 775 -23.09 21.22 -9.14
C GLY A 775 -24.57 20.90 -8.91
N GLY A 776 -24.95 19.67 -9.23
CA GLY A 776 -26.35 19.29 -9.42
C GLY A 776 -26.98 18.59 -8.23
N PRO A 777 -28.20 18.06 -8.42
CA PRO A 777 -28.92 17.28 -7.42
C PRO A 777 -28.25 15.94 -7.06
N ASP A 778 -27.17 15.56 -7.74
CA ASP A 778 -26.29 14.43 -7.39
C ASP A 778 -25.33 14.73 -6.23
N GLY A 779 -24.90 15.99 -6.09
CA GLY A 779 -23.95 16.39 -5.06
C GLY A 779 -24.59 16.65 -3.69
N ASP A 780 -23.81 16.51 -2.61
CA ASP A 780 -24.21 16.87 -1.23
C ASP A 780 -24.74 18.31 -1.15
N LEU A 781 -23.91 19.28 -1.54
CA LEU A 781 -24.28 20.69 -1.52
C LEU A 781 -25.49 21.00 -2.40
N GLY A 782 -25.49 20.51 -3.64
CA GLY A 782 -26.51 20.85 -4.64
C GLY A 782 -27.88 20.27 -4.29
N SER A 783 -27.94 18.99 -3.93
CA SER A 783 -29.18 18.34 -3.50
C SER A 783 -29.77 19.01 -2.25
N ASN A 784 -28.95 19.23 -1.22
CA ASN A 784 -29.40 19.80 0.04
C ASN A 784 -29.81 21.27 -0.10
N GLU A 785 -29.14 22.02 -0.98
CA GLU A 785 -29.52 23.40 -1.31
C GLU A 785 -30.90 23.43 -2.01
N ILE A 786 -31.18 22.51 -2.93
CA ILE A 786 -32.50 22.36 -3.57
C ILE A 786 -33.60 22.07 -2.54
N LEU A 787 -33.30 21.26 -1.52
CA LEU A 787 -34.27 20.83 -0.49
C LEU A 787 -34.58 21.90 0.55
N ILE A 788 -33.63 22.81 0.82
CA ILE A 788 -33.77 23.84 1.87
C ILE A 788 -34.25 25.18 1.30
N SER A 789 -33.84 25.50 0.08
CA SER A 789 -34.11 26.81 -0.52
C SER A 789 -35.53 26.97 -1.07
N LYS A 790 -35.99 28.21 -1.17
CA LYS A 790 -37.33 28.60 -1.65
C LYS A 790 -37.31 29.40 -2.95
N ASP A 791 -36.12 29.66 -3.50
CA ASP A 791 -35.92 30.42 -4.73
C ASP A 791 -36.56 29.78 -5.98
N LYS A 792 -36.48 30.49 -7.11
CA LYS A 792 -36.78 29.98 -8.44
C LYS A 792 -35.50 29.55 -9.14
N THR A 793 -35.13 28.27 -9.02
CA THR A 793 -33.94 27.74 -9.70
C THR A 793 -34.21 27.63 -11.20
N ILE A 794 -33.54 28.46 -12.01
CA ILE A 794 -33.75 28.55 -13.46
C ILE A 794 -32.72 27.77 -14.26
N ALA A 795 -31.55 27.47 -13.67
CA ALA A 795 -30.54 26.66 -14.34
C ALA A 795 -29.71 25.83 -13.36
N ILE A 796 -29.36 24.62 -13.79
CA ILE A 796 -28.41 23.74 -13.12
C ILE A 796 -27.40 23.23 -14.16
N CYS A 797 -26.12 23.38 -13.84
CA CYS A 797 -25.01 22.82 -14.61
C CYS A 797 -24.20 21.86 -13.72
N ASP A 798 -24.16 20.58 -14.06
CA ASP A 798 -23.42 19.56 -13.33
C ASP A 798 -22.61 18.63 -14.24
N GLY A 799 -22.00 17.59 -13.68
CA GLY A 799 -21.16 16.67 -14.44
C GLY A 799 -21.89 15.96 -15.59
N THR A 800 -23.21 15.81 -15.49
CA THR A 800 -24.08 15.04 -16.40
C THR A 800 -24.73 15.88 -17.49
N GLY A 801 -24.83 17.20 -17.30
CA GLY A 801 -25.43 18.07 -18.31
C GLY A 801 -25.80 19.47 -17.80
N VAL A 802 -26.68 20.11 -18.57
CA VAL A 802 -27.23 21.44 -18.32
C VAL A 802 -28.74 21.40 -18.52
N ALA A 803 -29.49 21.88 -17.51
CA ALA A 803 -30.90 22.22 -17.67
C ALA A 803 -31.10 23.71 -17.46
N TYR A 804 -31.92 24.32 -18.31
CA TYR A 804 -32.28 25.72 -18.23
C TYR A 804 -33.77 25.90 -18.52
N ASP A 805 -34.45 26.67 -17.68
CA ASP A 805 -35.84 27.08 -17.88
C ASP A 805 -36.05 28.49 -17.30
N PRO A 806 -36.34 29.51 -18.13
CA PRO A 806 -36.56 30.88 -17.64
C PRO A 806 -37.80 31.00 -16.73
N GLN A 807 -38.77 30.08 -16.88
CA GLN A 807 -39.93 29.98 -16.00
C GLN A 807 -39.65 29.18 -14.73
N GLY A 808 -38.40 28.75 -14.50
CA GLY A 808 -37.96 27.99 -13.34
C GLY A 808 -38.14 26.49 -13.58
N LEU A 809 -37.10 25.73 -13.28
CA LEU A 809 -37.15 24.28 -13.33
C LEU A 809 -38.18 23.77 -12.30
N ASN A 810 -38.94 22.74 -12.68
CA ASN A 810 -39.99 22.20 -11.84
C ASN A 810 -39.46 21.73 -10.48
N ARG A 811 -39.94 22.35 -9.39
CA ARG A 811 -39.41 22.12 -8.03
C ARG A 811 -39.65 20.70 -7.54
N GLU A 812 -40.82 20.10 -7.80
CA GLU A 812 -41.11 18.72 -7.39
C GLU A 812 -40.15 17.72 -8.07
N GLU A 813 -39.86 17.95 -9.36
CA GLU A 813 -38.91 17.14 -10.09
C GLU A 813 -37.47 17.33 -9.57
N LEU A 814 -37.05 18.56 -9.30
CA LEU A 814 -35.75 18.81 -8.66
C LEU A 814 -35.63 18.14 -7.29
N THR A 815 -36.69 18.18 -6.47
CA THR A 815 -36.75 17.50 -5.17
C THR A 815 -36.64 15.98 -5.34
N ARG A 816 -37.29 15.40 -6.37
CA ARG A 816 -37.14 13.98 -6.71
C ARG A 816 -35.69 13.64 -7.05
N LEU A 817 -35.03 14.42 -7.91
CA LEU A 817 -33.62 14.20 -8.26
C LEU A 817 -32.70 14.34 -7.04
N ALA A 818 -32.94 15.34 -6.20
CA ALA A 818 -32.15 15.60 -4.99
C ALA A 818 -32.25 14.45 -3.97
N HIS A 819 -33.43 13.86 -3.77
CA HIS A 819 -33.59 12.68 -2.92
C HIS A 819 -32.96 11.42 -3.52
N LEU A 820 -32.98 11.28 -4.85
CA LEU A 820 -32.37 10.15 -5.55
C LEU A 820 -30.86 10.28 -5.74
N ARG A 821 -30.29 11.48 -5.51
CA ARG A 821 -28.87 11.80 -5.74
C ARG A 821 -28.41 11.48 -7.16
N VAL A 822 -29.18 11.94 -8.15
CA VAL A 822 -28.87 11.78 -9.57
C VAL A 822 -28.74 13.13 -10.26
N GLY A 823 -27.84 13.21 -11.24
CA GLY A 823 -27.53 14.47 -11.94
C GLY A 823 -28.67 14.93 -12.85
N VAL A 824 -28.58 16.18 -13.28
CA VAL A 824 -29.60 16.92 -14.04
C VAL A 824 -29.96 16.26 -15.37
N ALA A 825 -29.10 15.42 -15.94
CA ALA A 825 -29.45 14.62 -17.13
C ALA A 825 -30.69 13.72 -16.92
N ASN A 826 -31.05 13.42 -15.66
CA ASN A 826 -32.23 12.65 -15.29
C ASN A 826 -33.50 13.50 -15.11
N PHE A 827 -33.44 14.81 -15.36
CA PHE A 827 -34.58 15.70 -15.32
C PHE A 827 -35.57 15.35 -16.44
N SER A 828 -36.84 15.17 -16.10
CA SER A 828 -37.87 14.87 -17.10
C SER A 828 -38.08 16.05 -18.05
N ARG A 829 -37.86 15.84 -19.36
CA ARG A 829 -38.10 16.86 -20.40
C ARG A 829 -39.55 17.37 -20.41
N ASP A 830 -40.52 16.53 -20.06
CA ASP A 830 -41.94 16.90 -19.98
C ASP A 830 -42.26 17.88 -18.82
N LYS A 831 -41.30 18.07 -17.90
CA LYS A 831 -41.40 19.01 -16.78
C LYS A 831 -40.75 20.36 -17.07
N LEU A 832 -40.13 20.54 -18.24
CA LEU A 832 -39.75 21.86 -18.73
C LEU A 832 -41.02 22.65 -19.09
N SER A 833 -40.98 23.96 -18.88
CA SER A 833 -42.05 24.85 -19.29
C SER A 833 -42.19 24.88 -20.82
N SER A 834 -43.33 25.37 -21.31
CA SER A 834 -43.55 25.58 -22.74
C SER A 834 -42.79 26.78 -23.31
N ASP A 835 -41.86 27.38 -22.54
CA ASP A 835 -41.04 28.50 -23.00
C ASP A 835 -40.07 28.00 -24.09
N PRO A 836 -40.01 28.64 -25.27
CA PRO A 836 -39.14 28.19 -26.36
C PRO A 836 -37.65 28.25 -26.01
N LYS A 837 -37.26 28.98 -24.95
CA LYS A 837 -35.88 29.02 -24.47
C LYS A 837 -35.55 27.91 -23.47
N ALA A 838 -36.52 27.13 -22.99
CA ALA A 838 -36.26 26.05 -22.04
C ALA A 838 -35.59 24.85 -22.73
N PHE A 839 -34.56 24.27 -22.12
CA PHE A 839 -33.85 23.11 -22.66
C PHE A 839 -33.21 22.22 -21.59
N LEU A 840 -32.97 20.97 -21.99
CA LEU A 840 -32.12 20.02 -21.30
C LEU A 840 -31.10 19.47 -22.32
N VAL A 841 -29.82 19.58 -22.00
CA VAL A 841 -28.71 19.02 -22.77
C VAL A 841 -27.90 18.11 -21.86
N THR A 842 -27.75 16.87 -22.25
CA THR A 842 -26.94 15.86 -21.55
C THR A 842 -25.57 15.75 -22.18
N ILE A 843 -24.57 15.26 -21.44
CA ILE A 843 -23.22 15.06 -21.99
C ILE A 843 -23.17 14.04 -23.14
N ASP A 844 -24.18 13.16 -23.24
CA ASP A 844 -24.28 12.14 -24.29
C ASP A 844 -24.86 12.71 -25.60
N ASP A 845 -25.45 13.91 -25.56
CA ASP A 845 -26.00 14.57 -26.74
C ASP A 845 -24.87 14.99 -27.71
N LYS A 846 -25.13 14.82 -29.00
CA LYS A 846 -24.21 15.18 -30.09
C LYS A 846 -24.89 16.17 -31.02
N ASP A 847 -24.11 17.05 -31.63
CA ASP A 847 -24.59 18.00 -32.63
C ASP A 847 -25.74 18.89 -32.08
N VAL A 848 -25.46 19.55 -30.95
CA VAL A 848 -26.46 20.26 -30.15
C VAL A 848 -26.64 21.68 -30.69
N THR A 849 -27.88 22.06 -30.97
CA THR A 849 -28.25 23.46 -31.28
C THR A 849 -29.12 24.00 -30.15
N LEU A 850 -28.69 25.09 -29.50
CA LEU A 850 -29.44 25.74 -28.42
C LEU A 850 -30.55 26.64 -28.99
N PRO A 851 -31.56 27.03 -28.18
CA PRO A 851 -32.67 27.86 -28.65
C PRO A 851 -32.29 29.25 -29.22
N ASN A 852 -31.12 29.78 -28.87
CA ASN A 852 -30.59 31.02 -29.45
C ASN A 852 -29.92 30.83 -30.83
N GLY A 853 -29.79 29.59 -31.31
CA GLY A 853 -29.15 29.23 -32.57
C GLY A 853 -27.67 28.85 -32.45
N ASP A 854 -27.07 28.92 -31.25
CA ASP A 854 -25.70 28.50 -31.04
C ASP A 854 -25.54 26.99 -31.24
N HIS A 855 -24.49 26.60 -31.98
CA HIS A 855 -24.22 25.22 -32.35
C HIS A 855 -22.96 24.69 -31.66
N PHE A 856 -23.04 23.48 -31.11
CA PHE A 856 -21.97 22.79 -30.40
C PHE A 856 -21.85 21.35 -30.89
N LYS A 857 -20.61 20.82 -30.93
CA LYS A 857 -20.37 19.46 -31.42
C LYS A 857 -20.90 18.38 -30.48
N SER A 858 -20.99 18.71 -29.18
CA SER A 858 -21.45 17.79 -28.14
C SER A 858 -22.03 18.53 -26.94
N GLY A 859 -22.86 17.84 -26.15
CA GLY A 859 -23.34 18.36 -24.87
C GLY A 859 -22.23 18.60 -23.85
N VAL A 860 -21.09 17.91 -23.98
CA VAL A 860 -19.88 18.21 -23.19
C VAL A 860 -19.37 19.62 -23.47
N GLU A 861 -19.37 20.05 -24.73
CA GLU A 861 -18.99 21.43 -25.09
C GLU A 861 -19.99 22.44 -24.53
N VAL A 862 -21.30 22.16 -24.62
CA VAL A 862 -22.35 23.01 -24.03
C VAL A 862 -22.11 23.19 -22.53
N ARG A 863 -21.95 22.08 -21.78
CA ARG A 863 -21.70 22.10 -20.34
C ARG A 863 -20.44 22.91 -19.99
N ASN A 864 -19.35 22.73 -20.72
CA ASN A 864 -18.09 23.42 -20.42
C ASN A 864 -18.15 24.92 -20.71
N HIS A 865 -18.87 25.35 -21.75
CA HIS A 865 -19.01 26.77 -22.10
C HIS A 865 -20.20 27.44 -21.40
N PHE A 866 -21.07 26.68 -20.72
CA PHE A 866 -22.28 27.20 -20.09
C PHE A 866 -22.04 28.44 -19.20
N PRO A 867 -20.98 28.52 -18.36
CA PRO A 867 -20.71 29.73 -17.56
C PRO A 867 -20.48 31.01 -18.39
N GLU A 868 -20.05 30.88 -19.65
CA GLU A 868 -19.82 32.00 -20.55
C GLU A 868 -21.10 32.44 -21.27
N MET A 869 -22.12 31.58 -21.35
CA MET A 869 -23.37 31.82 -22.07
C MET A 869 -24.30 32.83 -21.37
N GLU A 870 -25.26 33.37 -22.12
CA GLU A 870 -26.30 34.28 -21.60
C GLU A 870 -27.23 33.60 -20.58
N TYR A 871 -27.42 32.28 -20.71
CA TYR A 871 -28.28 31.46 -19.86
C TYR A 871 -27.78 31.34 -18.42
N PHE A 872 -26.48 31.58 -18.20
CA PHE A 872 -25.85 31.55 -16.88
C PHE A 872 -25.96 32.93 -16.20
N SER A 873 -27.19 33.39 -15.96
CA SER A 873 -27.48 34.70 -15.38
C SER A 873 -28.74 34.63 -14.51
N ALA A 874 -28.67 35.17 -13.28
CA ALA A 874 -29.76 35.15 -12.30
C ALA A 874 -29.53 36.21 -11.20
N ASP A 875 -30.47 36.37 -10.28
CA ASP A 875 -30.24 37.28 -9.15
C ASP A 875 -29.20 36.70 -8.16
N LEU A 876 -29.31 35.40 -7.87
CA LEU A 876 -28.49 34.67 -6.90
C LEU A 876 -27.68 33.56 -7.58
N PHE A 877 -26.39 33.50 -7.26
CA PHE A 877 -25.52 32.39 -7.62
C PHE A 877 -24.96 31.72 -6.37
N ILE A 878 -25.21 30.41 -6.24
CA ILE A 878 -24.62 29.57 -5.21
C ILE A 878 -23.85 28.46 -5.93
N PRO A 879 -22.51 28.56 -6.03
CA PRO A 879 -21.72 27.47 -6.57
C PRO A 879 -21.71 26.31 -5.56
N CYS A 880 -22.35 25.20 -5.91
CA CYS A 880 -22.42 23.96 -5.13
C CYS A 880 -21.45 22.88 -5.64
N GLY A 881 -20.74 23.14 -6.73
CA GLY A 881 -19.77 22.25 -7.34
C GLY A 881 -18.92 22.98 -8.40
N GLY A 882 -17.72 22.48 -8.64
CA GLY A 882 -16.74 23.07 -9.55
C GLY A 882 -15.31 22.79 -9.13
N ARG A 883 -14.34 23.15 -9.97
CA ARG A 883 -12.91 23.03 -9.64
C ARG A 883 -12.43 24.29 -8.90
N PRO A 884 -11.41 24.19 -8.02
CA PRO A 884 -10.78 25.38 -7.46
C PRO A 884 -10.33 26.35 -8.55
N GLY A 885 -10.63 27.64 -8.39
CA GLY A 885 -10.31 28.70 -9.34
C GLY A 885 -11.10 28.62 -10.66
N THR A 886 -12.29 28.00 -10.67
CA THR A 886 -13.19 27.97 -11.84
C THR A 886 -13.43 29.39 -12.35
N ILE A 887 -13.65 30.33 -11.43
CA ILE A 887 -13.66 31.77 -11.73
C ILE A 887 -12.42 32.40 -11.13
N ASN A 888 -11.61 33.02 -11.97
CA ASN A 888 -10.35 33.66 -11.62
C ASN A 888 -10.23 35.00 -12.36
N ILE A 889 -9.21 35.78 -12.00
CA ILE A 889 -9.02 37.12 -12.57
C ILE A 889 -8.89 37.12 -14.11
N GLY A 890 -8.40 36.03 -14.70
CA GLY A 890 -8.24 35.91 -16.15
C GLY A 890 -9.53 35.60 -16.92
N ASN A 891 -10.60 35.16 -16.25
CA ASN A 891 -11.87 34.81 -16.89
C ASN A 891 -13.12 35.46 -16.26
N VAL A 892 -12.98 36.22 -15.18
CA VAL A 892 -14.11 36.83 -14.45
C VAL A 892 -14.98 37.71 -15.36
N ASP A 893 -14.38 38.48 -16.27
CA ASP A 893 -15.13 39.33 -17.22
C ASP A 893 -16.01 38.52 -18.17
N LYS A 894 -15.53 37.36 -18.64
CA LYS A 894 -16.28 36.50 -19.58
C LYS A 894 -17.39 35.71 -18.89
N THR A 895 -17.19 35.37 -17.62
CA THR A 895 -18.05 34.44 -16.88
C THR A 895 -19.11 35.15 -16.05
N MET A 896 -18.81 36.35 -15.52
CA MET A 896 -19.67 37.06 -14.57
C MET A 896 -20.31 38.33 -15.12
N PHE A 897 -19.93 38.77 -16.33
CA PHE A 897 -20.52 39.91 -17.01
C PHE A 897 -21.12 39.47 -18.33
N ASN A 898 -22.25 40.07 -18.71
CA ASN A 898 -22.83 39.85 -20.01
C ASN A 898 -21.87 40.41 -21.08
N PRO A 899 -21.49 39.63 -22.11
CA PRO A 899 -20.51 40.06 -23.09
C PRO A 899 -20.96 41.29 -23.89
N GLU A 900 -22.27 41.42 -24.14
CA GLU A 900 -22.89 42.50 -24.91
C GLU A 900 -23.20 43.71 -24.04
N THR A 901 -23.94 43.53 -22.94
CA THR A 901 -24.42 44.65 -22.12
C THR A 901 -23.39 45.15 -21.10
N LYS A 902 -22.34 44.35 -20.82
CA LYS A 902 -21.38 44.56 -19.72
C LYS A 902 -22.00 44.64 -18.33
N GLU A 903 -23.27 44.29 -18.20
CA GLU A 903 -23.94 44.20 -16.90
C GLU A 903 -23.55 42.92 -16.17
N LEU A 904 -23.60 42.96 -14.84
CA LEU A 904 -23.36 41.79 -14.00
C LEU A 904 -24.43 40.72 -14.22
N LYS A 905 -23.99 39.47 -14.41
CA LYS A 905 -24.88 38.30 -14.51
C LYS A 905 -25.50 37.91 -13.17
N PHE A 906 -24.90 38.32 -12.05
CA PHE A 906 -25.35 38.01 -10.70
C PHE A 906 -25.20 39.21 -9.76
N LYS A 907 -26.21 39.45 -8.92
CA LYS A 907 -26.16 40.50 -7.89
C LYS A 907 -25.64 39.96 -6.56
N TYR A 908 -25.96 38.69 -6.28
CA TYR A 908 -25.66 38.03 -5.01
C TYR A 908 -24.89 36.74 -5.27
N VAL A 909 -23.78 36.55 -4.55
CA VAL A 909 -22.95 35.34 -4.63
C VAL A 909 -22.66 34.84 -3.22
N VAL A 910 -23.09 33.63 -2.91
CA VAL A 910 -22.76 32.97 -1.64
C VAL A 910 -22.06 31.66 -1.99
N GLU A 911 -20.74 31.58 -1.78
CA GLU A 911 -19.97 30.42 -2.22
C GLU A 911 -20.29 29.19 -1.36
N GLY A 912 -20.70 28.07 -1.98
CA GLY A 912 -20.82 26.79 -1.27
C GLY A 912 -19.57 25.91 -1.44
N ALA A 913 -19.08 25.81 -2.68
CA ALA A 913 -17.92 25.02 -3.06
C ALA A 913 -16.60 25.68 -2.59
N ASN A 914 -15.64 24.85 -2.15
CA ASN A 914 -14.33 25.31 -1.73
C ASN A 914 -13.55 25.92 -2.92
N LEU A 915 -13.02 27.13 -2.72
CA LEU A 915 -12.12 27.85 -3.60
C LEU A 915 -12.66 28.04 -5.03
N PHE A 916 -13.99 28.13 -5.22
CA PHE A 916 -14.58 28.28 -6.55
C PHE A 916 -14.14 29.57 -7.24
N LEU A 917 -14.16 30.69 -6.51
CA LEU A 917 -13.58 31.97 -6.94
C LEU A 917 -12.16 32.17 -6.37
N THR A 918 -11.28 32.86 -7.10
CA THR A 918 -10.00 33.36 -6.53
C THR A 918 -10.21 34.67 -5.77
N ASP A 919 -9.34 35.00 -4.81
CA ASP A 919 -9.49 36.21 -4.00
C ASP A 919 -9.51 37.49 -4.85
N ASP A 920 -8.71 37.57 -5.91
CA ASP A 920 -8.71 38.74 -6.80
C ASP A 920 -10.00 38.83 -7.62
N ALA A 921 -10.56 37.70 -8.08
CA ALA A 921 -11.85 37.69 -8.73
C ALA A 921 -12.98 38.14 -7.78
N ARG A 922 -12.95 37.71 -6.50
CA ARG A 922 -13.89 38.18 -5.48
C ARG A 922 -13.83 39.70 -5.31
N ARG A 923 -12.61 40.25 -5.13
CA ARG A 923 -12.41 41.69 -4.97
C ARG A 923 -12.89 42.48 -6.17
N TYR A 924 -12.63 41.97 -7.38
CA TYR A 924 -13.10 42.56 -8.63
C TYR A 924 -14.64 42.59 -8.71
N LEU A 925 -15.30 41.49 -8.36
CA LEU A 925 -16.77 41.42 -8.34
C LEU A 925 -17.40 42.30 -7.26
N GLU A 926 -16.81 42.37 -6.07
CA GLU A 926 -17.26 43.28 -5.01
C GLU A 926 -17.15 44.75 -5.45
N ASP A 927 -16.07 45.12 -6.15
CA ASP A 927 -15.89 46.48 -6.70
C ASP A 927 -16.91 46.80 -7.81
N ALA A 928 -17.36 45.78 -8.55
CA ALA A 928 -18.45 45.90 -9.52
C ALA A 928 -19.84 45.97 -8.87
N GLY A 929 -19.96 45.76 -7.56
CA GLY A 929 -21.20 45.89 -6.79
C GLY A 929 -21.87 44.57 -6.38
N VAL A 930 -21.25 43.41 -6.66
CA VAL A 930 -21.77 42.10 -6.24
C VAL A 930 -21.69 41.97 -4.71
N GLN A 931 -22.79 41.54 -4.08
CA GLN A 931 -22.74 41.15 -2.66
C GLN A 931 -22.22 39.70 -2.57
N LEU A 932 -20.94 39.56 -2.23
CA LEU A 932 -20.24 38.28 -2.25
C LEU A 932 -19.82 37.85 -0.83
N PHE A 933 -20.06 36.57 -0.51
CA PHE A 933 -19.53 35.92 0.69
C PHE A 933 -18.66 34.72 0.33
N LYS A 934 -17.46 34.70 0.93
CA LYS A 934 -16.42 33.71 0.67
C LYS A 934 -16.70 32.36 1.33
N ASP A 935 -16.33 31.30 0.62
CA ASP A 935 -16.44 29.90 1.03
C ASP A 935 -15.90 29.59 2.44
N ALA A 936 -14.74 30.15 2.78
CA ALA A 936 -14.08 29.98 4.09
C ALA A 936 -14.94 30.41 5.29
N SER A 937 -15.99 31.19 5.06
CA SER A 937 -17.00 31.59 6.04
C SER A 937 -18.30 30.80 5.89
N THR A 938 -18.80 30.68 4.65
CA THR A 938 -20.14 30.15 4.38
C THR A 938 -20.24 28.63 4.56
N ASN A 939 -19.20 27.86 4.26
CA ASN A 939 -19.26 26.39 4.21
C ASN A 939 -18.73 25.66 5.46
N LYS A 940 -18.93 26.25 6.64
CA LYS A 940 -18.36 25.82 7.92
C LYS A 940 -19.17 24.75 8.67
N GLY A 941 -20.40 24.48 8.29
CA GLY A 941 -21.26 23.58 9.07
C GLY A 941 -20.70 22.17 9.29
N GLY A 942 -20.01 21.60 8.28
CA GLY A 942 -19.32 20.31 8.46
C GLY A 942 -18.16 20.33 9.46
N VAL A 943 -17.46 21.46 9.64
CA VAL A 943 -16.38 21.54 10.65
C VAL A 943 -16.96 21.68 12.06
N THR A 944 -18.01 22.48 12.22
CA THR A 944 -18.74 22.62 13.49
C THR A 944 -19.35 21.29 13.94
N SER A 945 -20.03 20.57 13.03
CA SER A 945 -20.61 19.25 13.32
C SER A 945 -19.54 18.26 13.79
N SER A 946 -18.39 18.23 13.13
CA SER A 946 -17.30 17.34 13.52
C SER A 946 -16.67 17.71 14.86
N SER A 947 -16.55 19.00 15.18
CA SER A 947 -16.04 19.45 16.50
C SER A 947 -16.99 19.02 17.63
N MET A 948 -18.30 19.12 17.40
CA MET A 948 -19.30 18.65 18.36
C MET A 948 -19.37 17.11 18.45
N GLU A 949 -19.08 16.39 17.36
CA GLU A 949 -18.86 14.93 17.38
C GLU A 949 -17.63 14.55 18.22
N VAL A 950 -16.51 15.25 18.04
CA VAL A 950 -15.28 15.07 18.85
C VAL A 950 -15.58 15.31 20.32
N PHE A 951 -16.20 16.45 20.65
CA PHE A 951 -16.46 16.83 22.02
C PHE A 951 -17.37 15.82 22.74
N ALA A 952 -18.45 15.37 22.09
CA ALA A 952 -19.32 14.33 22.66
C ALA A 952 -18.57 13.02 22.96
N ALA A 953 -17.66 12.62 22.06
CA ALA A 953 -16.81 11.45 22.24
C ALA A 953 -15.74 11.60 23.33
N LEU A 954 -15.34 12.84 23.66
CA LEU A 954 -14.39 13.13 24.74
C LEU A 954 -15.07 13.21 26.11
N CYS A 955 -16.23 13.86 26.19
CA CYS A 955 -16.84 14.22 27.47
C CYS A 955 -17.76 13.13 28.05
N MET A 956 -18.35 12.27 27.22
CA MET A 956 -19.23 11.19 27.67
C MET A 956 -18.46 9.94 28.09
N ASP A 957 -18.97 9.23 29.09
CA ASP A 957 -18.48 7.88 29.40
C ASP A 957 -18.74 6.95 28.21
N THR A 958 -17.85 5.98 27.99
CA THR A 958 -17.95 5.04 26.85
C THR A 958 -19.31 4.34 26.79
N ALA A 959 -19.83 3.89 27.93
CA ALA A 959 -21.12 3.19 28.02
C ALA A 959 -22.31 4.09 27.67
N ASP A 960 -22.31 5.34 28.14
CA ASP A 960 -23.37 6.30 27.82
C ASP A 960 -23.28 6.72 26.35
N HIS A 961 -22.08 6.96 25.82
CA HIS A 961 -21.90 7.25 24.41
C HIS A 961 -22.40 6.09 23.52
N ASP A 962 -22.07 4.83 23.86
CA ASP A 962 -22.56 3.66 23.12
C ASP A 962 -24.09 3.54 23.18
N LYS A 963 -24.71 3.91 24.31
CA LYS A 963 -26.15 3.80 24.48
C LYS A 963 -26.94 4.92 23.78
N PHE A 964 -26.46 6.15 23.85
CA PHE A 964 -27.23 7.34 23.48
C PHE A 964 -26.82 7.94 22.13
N LEU A 965 -25.60 7.68 21.68
CA LEU A 965 -25.09 8.22 20.40
C LEU A 965 -24.80 7.14 19.36
N CYS A 966 -24.72 5.86 19.71
CA CYS A 966 -24.47 4.79 18.73
C CYS A 966 -25.77 4.09 18.29
N SER A 967 -25.88 3.79 16.99
CA SER A 967 -26.89 2.87 16.47
C SER A 967 -26.45 1.42 16.63
N ARG A 968 -27.41 0.49 16.66
CA ARG A 968 -27.13 -0.96 16.79
C ARG A 968 -26.40 -1.53 15.58
N ASP A 969 -26.80 -1.11 14.39
CA ASP A 969 -26.23 -1.48 13.09
C ASP A 969 -26.47 -0.35 12.08
N GLU A 970 -25.99 -0.52 10.85
CA GLU A 970 -26.08 0.50 9.79
C GLU A 970 -27.51 0.69 9.26
N THR A 971 -28.45 -0.21 9.57
CA THR A 971 -29.85 -0.16 9.10
C THR A 971 -30.82 0.37 10.15
N SER A 972 -30.43 0.29 11.42
CA SER A 972 -31.24 0.71 12.55
C SER A 972 -31.34 2.23 12.65
N ALA A 973 -32.52 2.73 13.02
CA ALA A 973 -32.69 4.14 13.37
C ALA A 973 -31.80 4.50 14.59
N PRO A 974 -31.19 5.69 14.60
CA PRO A 974 -30.38 6.13 15.73
C PRO A 974 -31.24 6.40 16.97
N PRO A 975 -30.66 6.42 18.18
CA PRO A 975 -31.37 6.74 19.41
C PRO A 975 -32.02 8.14 19.38
N GLU A 976 -33.08 8.34 20.16
CA GLU A 976 -33.75 9.65 20.25
C GLU A 976 -32.80 10.76 20.71
N PHE A 977 -31.93 10.47 21.69
CA PHE A 977 -30.91 11.40 22.17
C PHE A 977 -29.97 11.86 21.05
N TYR A 978 -29.58 10.96 20.17
CA TYR A 978 -28.75 11.28 19.00
C TYR A 978 -29.47 12.26 18.06
N GLU A 979 -30.74 12.03 17.73
CA GLU A 979 -31.50 12.94 16.86
C GLU A 979 -31.69 14.32 17.50
N GLN A 980 -31.96 14.37 18.82
CA GLN A 980 -32.01 15.64 19.56
C GLN A 980 -30.67 16.37 19.53
N TYR A 981 -29.55 15.66 19.70
CA TYR A 981 -28.22 16.23 19.65
C TYR A 981 -27.89 16.78 18.26
N VAL A 982 -28.27 16.06 17.19
CA VAL A 982 -28.12 16.55 15.81
C VAL A 982 -28.89 17.86 15.58
N GLN A 983 -30.10 17.99 16.14
CA GLN A 983 -30.84 19.26 16.04
C GLN A 983 -30.14 20.41 16.79
N GLU A 984 -29.53 20.13 17.95
CA GLU A 984 -28.73 21.12 18.68
C GLU A 984 -27.49 21.55 17.89
N ILE A 985 -26.80 20.61 17.22
CA ILE A 985 -25.68 20.90 16.33
C ILE A 985 -26.13 21.78 15.15
N LEU A 986 -27.24 21.45 14.50
CA LEU A 986 -27.79 22.26 13.41
C LEU A 986 -28.13 23.68 13.86
N ALA A 987 -28.64 23.84 15.09
CA ALA A 987 -28.88 25.16 15.67
C ALA A 987 -27.59 25.95 15.88
N ALA A 988 -26.53 25.31 16.40
CA ALA A 988 -25.21 25.91 16.56
C ALA A 988 -24.59 26.31 15.22
N VAL A 989 -24.64 25.44 14.20
CA VAL A 989 -24.17 25.73 12.84
C VAL A 989 -24.84 26.99 12.28
N ARG A 990 -26.17 27.07 12.37
CA ARG A 990 -26.93 28.23 11.88
C ARG A 990 -26.65 29.48 12.70
N HIS A 991 -26.44 29.35 14.01
CA HIS A 991 -26.10 30.47 14.89
C HIS A 991 -24.73 31.06 14.52
N ASN A 992 -23.70 30.23 14.42
CA ASN A 992 -22.34 30.68 14.06
C ASN A 992 -22.33 31.36 12.68
N ALA A 993 -23.02 30.79 11.69
CA ALA A 993 -23.15 31.38 10.36
C ALA A 993 -23.76 32.79 10.40
N LYS A 994 -24.78 33.01 11.24
CA LYS A 994 -25.42 34.33 11.42
C LYS A 994 -24.52 35.32 12.13
N MET A 995 -23.80 34.88 13.16
CA MET A 995 -22.87 35.73 13.90
C MET A 995 -21.73 36.20 12.98
N GLU A 996 -21.11 35.28 12.25
CA GLU A 996 -20.04 35.60 11.31
C GLU A 996 -20.55 36.47 10.14
N PHE A 997 -21.73 36.19 9.58
CA PHE A 997 -22.37 37.07 8.59
C PHE A 997 -22.48 38.50 9.11
N ASN A 998 -23.02 38.69 10.32
CA ASN A 998 -23.22 40.00 10.90
C ASN A 998 -21.88 40.71 11.18
N GLY A 999 -20.86 39.97 11.65
CA GLY A 999 -19.51 40.50 11.85
C GLY A 999 -18.88 41.00 10.54
N ILE A 1000 -18.98 40.22 9.47
CA ILE A 1000 -18.50 40.60 8.13
C ILE A 1000 -19.28 41.81 7.61
N TRP A 1001 -20.61 41.77 7.73
CA TRP A 1001 -21.48 42.84 7.27
C TRP A 1001 -21.16 44.17 7.97
N LYS A 1002 -21.08 44.15 9.31
CA LYS A 1002 -20.70 45.31 10.14
C LYS A 1002 -19.34 45.86 9.72
N THR A 1003 -18.33 44.99 9.61
CA THR A 1003 -16.97 45.37 9.21
C THR A 1003 -16.94 46.05 7.84
N ASN A 1004 -17.69 45.50 6.87
CA ASN A 1004 -17.76 46.05 5.52
C ASN A 1004 -18.51 47.40 5.42
N HIS A 1005 -19.26 47.80 6.45
CA HIS A 1005 -19.99 49.07 6.47
C HIS A 1005 -19.38 50.12 7.42
N GLU A 1006 -18.57 49.70 8.39
CA GLU A 1006 -18.07 50.57 9.45
C GLU A 1006 -16.55 50.77 9.42
N VAL A 1007 -15.80 49.84 8.82
CA VAL A 1007 -14.33 49.88 8.83
C VAL A 1007 -13.80 50.23 7.45
N LYS A 1008 -12.95 51.27 7.38
CA LYS A 1008 -12.24 51.68 6.15
C LYS A 1008 -10.84 51.07 6.08
N TYR A 1009 -10.31 50.93 4.87
CA TYR A 1009 -8.89 50.62 4.70
C TYR A 1009 -8.02 51.72 5.37
N PRO A 1010 -6.77 51.42 5.75
CA PRO A 1010 -5.89 52.36 6.44
C PRO A 1010 -5.66 53.69 5.71
N ASP A 1011 -5.77 53.68 4.38
CA ASP A 1011 -5.65 54.86 3.52
C ASP A 1011 -6.92 55.74 3.46
N GLY A 1012 -8.00 55.31 4.13
CA GLY A 1012 -9.30 55.99 4.15
C GLY A 1012 -10.07 55.93 2.84
N SER A 1013 -9.57 55.23 1.83
CA SER A 1013 -10.09 55.26 0.45
C SER A 1013 -11.52 54.75 0.33
N ARG A 1014 -11.84 53.63 1.00
CA ARG A 1014 -13.15 52.97 0.98
C ARG A 1014 -13.33 52.05 2.19
N TYR A 1015 -14.55 51.54 2.37
CA TYR A 1015 -14.82 50.48 3.33
C TYR A 1015 -14.15 49.15 2.92
N ILE A 1016 -13.76 48.36 3.92
CA ILE A 1016 -13.10 47.06 3.72
C ILE A 1016 -14.06 46.12 3.02
N ARG A 1017 -13.61 45.44 1.96
CA ARG A 1017 -14.41 44.43 1.25
C ARG A 1017 -14.75 43.23 2.13
N LYS A 1018 -15.87 42.55 1.87
CA LYS A 1018 -16.32 41.37 2.63
C LYS A 1018 -15.27 40.25 2.59
N THR A 1019 -14.62 40.06 1.44
CA THR A 1019 -13.52 39.10 1.28
C THR A 1019 -12.36 39.39 2.24
N ASP A 1020 -11.97 40.67 2.38
CA ASP A 1020 -10.87 41.06 3.26
C ASP A 1020 -11.32 41.11 4.74
N ALA A 1021 -12.58 41.50 5.00
CA ALA A 1021 -13.20 41.48 6.34
C ALA A 1021 -13.22 40.05 6.91
N THR A 1022 -13.54 39.05 6.08
CA THR A 1022 -13.47 37.63 6.44
C THR A 1022 -12.09 37.24 6.96
N ILE A 1023 -11.03 37.65 6.26
CA ILE A 1023 -9.64 37.33 6.61
C ILE A 1023 -9.25 38.05 7.91
N LEU A 1024 -9.60 39.33 8.03
CA LEU A 1024 -9.27 40.15 9.21
C LEU A 1024 -9.97 39.66 10.48
N LEU A 1025 -11.27 39.34 10.40
CA LEU A 1025 -12.03 38.75 11.52
C LEU A 1025 -11.42 37.42 11.94
N SER A 1026 -11.14 36.56 10.96
CA SER A 1026 -10.50 35.27 11.22
C SER A 1026 -9.15 35.44 11.92
N LYS A 1027 -8.34 36.40 11.46
CA LYS A 1027 -7.05 36.70 12.10
C LYS A 1027 -7.25 37.20 13.54
N LYS A 1028 -8.13 38.18 13.76
CA LYS A 1028 -8.38 38.77 15.08
C LYS A 1028 -8.88 37.74 16.09
N ILE A 1029 -9.80 36.87 15.70
CA ILE A 1029 -10.32 35.79 16.55
C ILE A 1029 -9.18 34.82 16.90
N ASN A 1030 -8.42 34.33 15.91
CA ASN A 1030 -7.29 33.43 16.16
C ASN A 1030 -6.20 34.06 17.05
N ASP A 1031 -5.88 35.34 16.85
CA ASP A 1031 -4.89 36.06 17.65
C ASP A 1031 -5.38 36.20 19.11
N MET A 1032 -6.67 36.51 19.30
CA MET A 1032 -7.30 36.62 20.62
C MET A 1032 -7.41 35.27 21.34
N GLN A 1033 -7.77 34.21 20.62
CA GLN A 1033 -7.76 32.84 21.14
C GLN A 1033 -6.37 32.45 21.63
N SER A 1034 -5.33 32.74 20.83
CA SER A 1034 -3.94 32.43 21.19
C SER A 1034 -3.52 33.19 22.45
N TYR A 1035 -3.92 34.46 22.58
CA TYR A 1035 -3.68 35.25 23.78
C TYR A 1035 -4.39 34.68 25.02
N ILE A 1036 -5.69 34.39 24.92
CA ILE A 1036 -6.48 33.84 26.04
C ILE A 1036 -5.96 32.47 26.45
N LEU A 1037 -5.60 31.61 25.50
CA LEU A 1037 -4.96 30.32 25.78
C LEU A 1037 -3.68 30.49 26.60
N GLY A 1038 -2.81 31.43 26.21
CA GLY A 1038 -1.59 31.73 26.96
C GLY A 1038 -1.88 32.13 28.42
N VAL A 1039 -2.91 32.94 28.65
CA VAL A 1039 -3.35 33.32 30.01
C VAL A 1039 -3.90 32.12 30.79
N LEU A 1040 -4.67 31.23 30.16
CA LEU A 1040 -5.23 30.04 30.80
C LEU A 1040 -4.14 29.01 31.15
N GLU A 1041 -3.08 28.92 30.35
CA GLU A 1041 -1.98 27.97 30.55
C GLU A 1041 -1.08 28.31 31.75
N GLU A 1042 -0.99 29.58 32.15
CA GLU A 1042 -0.20 30.01 33.32
C GLU A 1042 -0.75 29.48 34.68
N HIS A 1043 -1.91 28.81 34.68
CA HIS A 1043 -2.53 28.14 35.84
C HIS A 1043 -2.66 29.05 37.07
N ASP A 1044 -3.50 30.07 36.95
CA ASP A 1044 -3.99 30.84 38.09
C ASP A 1044 -5.25 30.16 38.68
N PRO A 1045 -5.24 29.68 39.94
CA PRO A 1045 -6.42 29.13 40.61
C PRO A 1045 -7.63 30.09 40.62
N GLU A 1046 -7.40 31.41 40.52
CA GLU A 1046 -8.47 32.40 40.41
C GLU A 1046 -9.23 32.30 39.08
N ASN A 1047 -8.70 31.62 38.06
CA ASN A 1047 -9.37 31.45 36.77
C ASN A 1047 -10.38 30.28 36.75
N ASP A 1048 -10.35 29.33 37.70
CA ASP A 1048 -11.19 28.12 37.68
C ASP A 1048 -12.70 28.44 37.67
N TRP A 1049 -13.14 29.43 38.46
CA TRP A 1049 -14.54 29.83 38.47
C TRP A 1049 -14.98 30.41 37.11
N MET A 1050 -14.10 31.16 36.45
CA MET A 1050 -14.36 31.78 35.14
C MET A 1050 -14.44 30.69 34.07
N VAL A 1051 -13.47 29.78 34.04
CA VAL A 1051 -13.45 28.62 33.14
C VAL A 1051 -14.75 27.83 33.28
N ARG A 1052 -15.12 27.45 34.51
CA ARG A 1052 -16.38 26.74 34.78
C ARG A 1052 -17.62 27.54 34.39
N ALA A 1053 -17.63 28.86 34.58
CA ALA A 1053 -18.75 29.72 34.19
C ALA A 1053 -18.92 29.81 32.66
N VAL A 1054 -17.81 29.87 31.91
CA VAL A 1054 -17.82 29.86 30.45
C VAL A 1054 -18.20 28.49 29.91
N LEU A 1055 -17.68 27.40 30.48
CA LEU A 1055 -18.04 26.04 30.08
C LEU A 1055 -19.56 25.80 30.18
N ARG A 1056 -20.25 26.33 31.21
CA ARG A 1056 -21.72 26.24 31.30
C ARG A 1056 -22.47 26.92 30.16
N ARG A 1057 -21.81 27.82 29.41
CA ARG A 1057 -22.40 28.54 28.27
C ARG A 1057 -22.01 27.93 26.93
N CYS A 1058 -20.78 27.44 26.79
CA CYS A 1058 -20.29 26.91 25.51
C CYS A 1058 -20.55 25.41 25.32
N VAL A 1059 -20.73 24.65 26.39
CA VAL A 1059 -21.08 23.21 26.31
C VAL A 1059 -22.50 23.05 25.79
N PRO A 1060 -22.77 22.14 24.82
CA PRO A 1060 -24.12 21.83 24.38
C PRO A 1060 -25.03 21.46 25.55
N ARG A 1061 -26.21 22.07 25.60
CA ARG A 1061 -27.16 21.94 26.70
C ARG A 1061 -27.54 20.48 26.94
N LEU A 1062 -27.75 19.70 25.88
CA LEU A 1062 -28.13 18.30 26.03
C LEU A 1062 -27.04 17.49 26.74
N LEU A 1063 -25.77 17.71 26.39
CA LEU A 1063 -24.62 17.09 27.06
C LEU A 1063 -24.45 17.60 28.48
N LEU A 1064 -24.62 18.90 28.72
CA LEU A 1064 -24.51 19.51 30.04
C LEU A 1064 -25.55 18.95 31.01
N VAL A 1065 -26.80 18.78 30.56
CA VAL A 1065 -27.90 18.22 31.36
C VAL A 1065 -27.68 16.73 31.61
N HIS A 1066 -27.18 16.00 30.62
CA HIS A 1066 -26.98 14.55 30.73
C HIS A 1066 -25.78 14.18 31.60
N CYS A 1067 -24.61 14.74 31.33
CA CYS A 1067 -23.36 14.38 32.01
C CYS A 1067 -23.14 15.17 33.31
N GLY A 1068 -23.61 16.42 33.36
CA GLY A 1068 -23.20 17.39 34.38
C GLY A 1068 -21.81 17.98 34.11
N LEU A 1069 -21.57 19.21 34.58
CA LEU A 1069 -20.31 19.93 34.31
C LEU A 1069 -19.09 19.23 34.90
N ASP A 1070 -19.17 18.75 36.15
CA ASP A 1070 -18.01 18.17 36.85
C ASP A 1070 -17.48 16.93 36.11
N LYS A 1071 -18.38 16.09 35.62
CA LYS A 1071 -18.01 14.89 34.86
C LYS A 1071 -17.45 15.21 33.48
N ILE A 1072 -17.97 16.27 32.83
CA ILE A 1072 -17.41 16.77 31.57
C ILE A 1072 -15.97 17.24 31.78
N VAL A 1073 -15.70 17.98 32.85
CA VAL A 1073 -14.35 18.46 33.20
C VAL A 1073 -13.41 17.30 33.51
N GLU A 1074 -13.88 16.28 34.24
CA GLU A 1074 -13.09 15.09 34.57
C GLU A 1074 -12.73 14.23 33.33
N ASN A 1075 -13.69 14.05 32.42
CA ASN A 1075 -13.51 13.16 31.27
C ASN A 1075 -12.71 13.80 30.13
N THR A 1076 -12.81 15.12 29.96
CA THR A 1076 -12.26 15.85 28.82
C THR A 1076 -10.84 16.34 29.11
N PRO A 1077 -9.88 16.21 28.16
CA PRO A 1077 -8.55 16.78 28.34
C PRO A 1077 -8.58 18.28 28.60
N GLU A 1078 -7.79 18.73 29.57
CA GLU A 1078 -7.73 20.12 29.97
C GLU A 1078 -7.37 21.07 28.81
N ALA A 1079 -6.41 20.70 27.97
CA ALA A 1079 -6.04 21.48 26.80
C ALA A 1079 -7.23 21.72 25.85
N TYR A 1080 -8.15 20.75 25.72
CA TYR A 1080 -9.36 20.90 24.93
C TYR A 1080 -10.38 21.83 25.62
N LEU A 1081 -10.56 21.72 26.93
CA LEU A 1081 -11.43 22.61 27.71
C LEU A 1081 -10.96 24.07 27.64
N ASN A 1082 -9.65 24.30 27.78
CA ASN A 1082 -9.05 25.62 27.65
C ASN A 1082 -9.23 26.17 26.22
N ALA A 1083 -9.08 25.34 25.19
CA ALA A 1083 -9.37 25.72 23.82
C ALA A 1083 -10.86 26.08 23.61
N MET A 1084 -11.79 25.34 24.21
CA MET A 1084 -13.21 25.67 24.17
C MET A 1084 -13.52 27.03 24.81
N VAL A 1085 -12.96 27.30 25.99
CA VAL A 1085 -13.15 28.57 26.70
C VAL A 1085 -12.54 29.72 25.92
N ALA A 1086 -11.30 29.58 25.47
CA ALA A 1086 -10.62 30.61 24.68
C ALA A 1086 -11.37 30.93 23.38
N THR A 1087 -11.86 29.89 22.69
CA THR A 1087 -12.66 30.05 21.46
C THR A 1087 -13.93 30.81 21.73
N TRP A 1088 -14.72 30.38 22.71
CA TRP A 1088 -16.00 31.02 23.03
C TRP A 1088 -15.83 32.49 23.43
N ILE A 1089 -14.85 32.82 24.27
CA ILE A 1089 -14.58 34.19 24.69
C ILE A 1089 -14.16 35.06 23.50
N ALA A 1090 -13.22 34.57 22.68
CA ALA A 1090 -12.72 35.32 21.53
C ALA A 1090 -13.81 35.57 20.50
N ASP A 1091 -14.63 34.55 20.22
CA ASP A 1091 -15.67 34.61 19.21
C ASP A 1091 -16.78 35.59 19.59
N GLU A 1092 -17.34 35.42 20.79
CA GLU A 1092 -18.38 36.31 21.34
C GLU A 1092 -17.89 37.76 21.42
N PHE A 1093 -16.64 37.97 21.86
CA PHE A 1093 -16.07 39.30 21.96
C PHE A 1093 -15.91 39.95 20.59
N VAL A 1094 -15.30 39.27 19.62
CA VAL A 1094 -15.01 39.85 18.30
C VAL A 1094 -16.30 40.05 17.50
N TYR A 1095 -17.25 39.12 17.51
CA TYR A 1095 -18.50 39.31 16.77
C TYR A 1095 -19.40 40.38 17.39
N SER A 1096 -19.39 40.55 18.73
CA SER A 1096 -20.14 41.62 19.38
C SER A 1096 -19.53 43.00 19.14
N ASN A 1097 -18.21 43.12 19.24
CA ASN A 1097 -17.53 44.43 19.24
C ASN A 1097 -17.02 44.83 17.84
N GLY A 1098 -16.69 43.89 16.96
CA GLY A 1098 -16.08 44.14 15.65
C GLY A 1098 -14.56 44.28 15.70
N LEU A 1099 -13.94 44.77 14.61
CA LEU A 1099 -12.47 44.83 14.47
C LEU A 1099 -11.78 46.01 15.18
N GLN A 1100 -12.51 47.06 15.58
CA GLN A 1100 -11.92 48.32 16.07
C GLN A 1100 -11.50 48.31 17.55
N THR A 1101 -11.71 47.20 18.26
CA THR A 1101 -11.30 47.01 19.67
C THR A 1101 -9.98 46.30 19.83
#